data_AF-A0A9N9RR14-F1
#
_entry.id   AF-A0A9N9RR14-F1
#
_cell.length_a   1.000
_cell.length_b   1.000
_cell.length_c   1.000
_cell.angle_alpha   90.00
_cell.angle_beta   90.00
_cell.angle_gamma   90.00
#
_symmetry.space_group_name_H-M   'P 1'
#
loop_
_entity.id
_entity.type
_entity.pdbx_description
1 polymer ?
#
loop_
_entity_poly.entity_id
_entity_poly.type
_entity_poly.pdbx_seq_one_letter_code
_entity_poly.pdbx_strand_id
1 'polypeptide(L)'
;MRIILLLFTVIISCNKLSTAEINDVKCDAQLEYFNEALSKRERWSIDLLDSWSKFQSGVSSGNFVDLGHFDQCTRFVHNSKDSNIDVIKGQHCMIYYRATANASTHENDGIFDWREIGSALRERNLRLGGAVCMPASCSTTKIRQFVNETVLASADLVITNDYDQSMFCSTNEPIPFETIDIVAIIIASIFVLLLISSTTYEIYMIHKNQTPCELYSAFSIYKNGKKLFDTKRGHSKSIIHCLPGLRTFSMFQIMLGHRYGWTRGFPNINTNDYTANGIWQKTIWSAIVNIHPIAVDTFFVLGGCLLARSIFNSIEKGKFNIPKMYLHRYMRVMPVLAFLILIVVSIYKMFGDGPFYEFTTRGAQIDHCKQYYWAALLHIQNYYNPLEGCIQPSWYLSADFHLVLISPLVMYPAYKYGWKFMWIFPCYIIGIVAPSDAGLQSAIDFYFPTHIRCGPWLMGVMLGYTFFKLNGRKIIVPKHLNILFWILTLTTLIGVLIGMWPLQNYENSPPQVVHALFFSLQRNSWGLAITWIIFACEMGYGGIVGKFLELPIWRPLGRMSLSFYLVHTLYITVHVGRGRVPHFFDDATLLHIYAGDIIVSTILASILYLTFEEPFLIVENYIYKRIEQRSVKTKSNKEEA
;
A
#
# COMPACT_ATOMS: atom_id res chain seq x y z
N MET A 1 14.27 18.21 -30.50
CA MET A 1 14.46 17.28 -31.64
C MET A 1 15.71 16.41 -31.51
N ARG A 2 16.91 16.96 -31.25
CA ARG A 2 18.15 16.17 -31.04
C ARG A 2 18.10 15.20 -29.83
N ILE A 3 17.41 15.55 -28.74
CA ILE A 3 17.21 14.66 -27.58
C ILE A 3 16.26 13.50 -27.91
N ILE A 4 15.24 13.74 -28.73
CA ILE A 4 14.28 12.71 -29.17
C ILE A 4 14.95 11.76 -30.17
N LEU A 5 15.80 12.27 -31.06
CA LEU A 5 16.62 11.43 -31.94
C LEU A 5 17.67 10.62 -31.16
N LEU A 6 18.30 11.19 -30.13
CA LEU A 6 19.20 10.47 -29.23
C LEU A 6 18.49 9.31 -28.51
N LEU A 7 17.28 9.55 -28.00
CA LEU A 7 16.42 8.51 -27.43
C LEU A 7 16.08 7.41 -28.47
N PHE A 8 15.73 7.78 -29.71
CA PHE A 8 15.47 6.82 -30.78
C PHE A 8 16.70 5.99 -31.21
N THR A 9 17.90 6.58 -31.25
CA THR A 9 19.14 5.83 -31.52
C THR A 9 19.53 4.90 -30.37
N VAL A 10 19.26 5.27 -29.11
CA VAL A 10 19.44 4.37 -27.95
C VAL A 10 18.44 3.21 -28.00
N ILE A 11 17.20 3.47 -28.43
CA ILE A 11 16.15 2.44 -28.59
C ILE A 11 16.52 1.39 -29.64
N ILE A 12 17.13 1.78 -30.76
CA ILE A 12 17.52 0.84 -31.83
C ILE A 12 18.77 0.01 -31.46
N SER A 13 19.66 0.56 -30.63
CA SER A 13 20.87 -0.16 -30.17
C SER A 13 20.64 -1.08 -28.96
N CYS A 14 19.44 -1.13 -28.37
CA CYS A 14 19.15 -1.97 -27.19
C CYS A 14 18.59 -3.37 -27.51
N ASN A 15 18.38 -3.72 -28.79
CA ASN A 15 17.84 -5.02 -29.20
C ASN A 15 18.86 -6.18 -29.25
N LYS A 16 20.05 -6.00 -28.67
CA LYS A 16 21.04 -7.07 -28.50
C LYS A 16 21.62 -7.02 -27.10
N LEU A 17 20.87 -7.51 -26.12
CA LEU A 17 21.46 -7.98 -24.87
C LEU A 17 21.17 -9.47 -24.73
N SER A 18 22.24 -10.26 -24.68
CA SER A 18 22.17 -11.69 -24.42
C SER A 18 21.55 -11.91 -23.04
N THR A 19 20.33 -12.42 -23.02
CA THR A 19 19.80 -13.13 -21.85
C THR A 19 20.75 -14.27 -21.51
N ALA A 20 21.11 -14.48 -20.23
CA ALA A 20 21.75 -15.73 -19.81
C ALA A 20 20.94 -16.91 -20.36
N GLU A 21 21.54 -17.66 -21.27
CA GLU A 21 20.90 -18.83 -21.87
C GLU A 21 20.91 -19.93 -20.80
N ILE A 22 19.73 -20.25 -20.25
CA ILE A 22 19.57 -21.34 -19.29
C ILE A 22 19.98 -22.62 -20.02
N ASN A 23 21.03 -23.27 -19.53
CA ASN A 23 21.60 -24.45 -20.15
C ASN A 23 22.13 -25.38 -19.04
N ASP A 24 21.34 -26.38 -18.69
CA ASP A 24 21.66 -27.29 -17.60
C ASP A 24 22.92 -28.12 -17.87
N VAL A 25 23.29 -28.35 -19.14
CA VAL A 25 24.56 -29.01 -19.50
C VAL A 25 25.75 -28.11 -19.15
N LYS A 26 25.64 -26.81 -19.43
CA LYS A 26 26.66 -25.82 -19.04
C LYS A 26 26.71 -25.66 -17.52
N CYS A 27 25.56 -25.68 -16.85
CA CYS A 27 25.48 -25.68 -15.39
C CYS A 27 26.25 -26.87 -14.77
N ASP A 28 26.06 -28.09 -15.29
CA ASP A 28 26.74 -29.27 -14.77
C ASP A 28 28.27 -29.16 -14.88
N ALA A 29 28.77 -28.74 -16.05
CA ALA A 29 30.20 -28.50 -16.24
C ALA A 29 30.76 -27.40 -15.31
N GLN A 30 30.00 -26.33 -15.08
CA GLN A 30 30.38 -25.25 -14.17
C GLN A 30 30.36 -25.68 -12.70
N LEU A 31 29.41 -26.53 -12.30
CA LEU A 31 29.34 -27.07 -10.94
C LEU A 31 30.47 -28.08 -10.67
N GLU A 32 30.80 -28.92 -11.63
CA GLU A 32 31.94 -29.85 -11.52
C GLU A 32 33.26 -29.09 -11.38
N TYR A 33 33.47 -28.08 -12.23
CA TYR A 33 34.62 -27.18 -12.14
C TYR A 33 34.70 -26.44 -10.80
N PHE A 34 33.56 -25.97 -10.29
CA PHE A 34 33.48 -25.35 -8.98
C PHE A 34 33.88 -26.31 -7.86
N ASN A 35 33.42 -27.57 -7.91
CA ASN A 35 33.79 -28.58 -6.91
C ASN A 35 35.29 -28.93 -6.96
N GLU A 36 35.87 -29.04 -8.15
CA GLU A 36 37.31 -29.24 -8.32
C GLU A 36 38.11 -28.06 -7.72
N ALA A 37 37.73 -26.83 -8.04
CA ALA A 37 38.38 -25.63 -7.52
C ALA A 37 38.24 -25.50 -6.00
N LEU A 38 37.09 -25.89 -5.44
CA LEU A 38 36.86 -25.92 -4.00
C LEU A 38 37.76 -26.95 -3.31
N SER A 39 37.96 -28.12 -3.91
CA SER A 39 38.89 -29.14 -3.42
C SER A 39 40.33 -28.63 -3.38
N LYS A 40 40.72 -27.81 -4.36
CA LYS A 40 42.02 -27.13 -4.45
C LYS A 40 42.10 -25.87 -3.57
N ARG A 41 41.01 -25.49 -2.90
CA ARG A 41 40.88 -24.27 -2.07
C ARG A 41 41.22 -23.00 -2.84
N GLU A 42 40.82 -22.93 -4.11
CA GLU A 42 41.01 -21.74 -4.92
C GLU A 42 40.16 -20.59 -4.37
N ARG A 43 40.74 -19.39 -4.28
CA ARG A 43 40.12 -18.24 -3.62
C ARG A 43 38.71 -17.92 -4.15
N TRP A 44 38.52 -17.93 -5.47
CA TRP A 44 37.24 -17.60 -6.07
C TRP A 44 36.13 -18.60 -5.69
N SER A 45 36.48 -19.88 -5.54
CA SER A 45 35.52 -20.92 -5.15
C SER A 45 35.12 -20.78 -3.68
N ILE A 46 36.05 -20.38 -2.82
CA ILE A 46 35.78 -20.04 -1.43
C ILE A 46 34.90 -18.79 -1.35
N ASP A 47 35.19 -17.74 -2.13
CA ASP A 47 34.40 -16.51 -2.16
C ASP A 47 32.95 -16.77 -2.62
N LEU A 48 32.75 -17.71 -3.57
CA LEU A 48 31.42 -18.12 -4.01
C LEU A 48 30.69 -18.91 -2.93
N LEU A 49 31.35 -19.89 -2.29
CA LEU A 49 30.77 -20.65 -1.17
C LEU A 49 30.47 -19.77 0.04
N ASP A 50 31.32 -18.80 0.33
CA ASP A 50 31.11 -17.83 1.42
C ASP A 50 29.88 -16.94 1.16
N SER A 51 29.46 -16.74 -0.08
CA SER A 51 28.21 -16.01 -0.34
C SER A 51 26.95 -16.78 0.07
N TRP A 52 27.06 -18.10 0.29
CA TRP A 52 25.94 -18.94 0.71
C TRP A 52 25.55 -18.65 2.15
N SER A 53 24.29 -18.96 2.46
CA SER A 53 23.81 -18.96 3.83
C SER A 53 24.53 -19.99 4.67
N LYS A 54 24.82 -19.59 5.91
CA LYS A 54 25.29 -20.47 6.96
C LYS A 54 24.15 -20.69 7.95
N PHE A 55 24.31 -21.71 8.79
CA PHE A 55 23.37 -21.90 9.88
C PHE A 55 23.45 -20.71 10.85
N GLN A 56 22.37 -19.94 10.90
CA GLN A 56 22.30 -18.72 11.69
C GLN A 56 22.24 -19.01 13.19
N SER A 57 22.82 -18.13 14.00
CA SER A 57 22.64 -18.17 15.46
C SER A 57 21.23 -17.72 15.85
N GLY A 58 20.71 -18.29 16.93
CA GLY A 58 19.41 -17.87 17.49
C GLY A 58 18.19 -18.46 16.79
N VAL A 59 18.33 -19.61 16.10
CA VAL A 59 17.18 -20.34 15.53
C VAL A 59 16.11 -20.64 16.59
N SER A 60 16.52 -21.01 17.80
CA SER A 60 15.62 -21.21 18.94
C SER A 60 14.90 -19.93 19.39
N SER A 61 15.49 -18.76 19.13
CA SER A 61 14.92 -17.44 19.41
C SER A 61 14.10 -16.87 18.24
N GLY A 62 14.00 -17.60 17.12
CA GLY A 62 13.18 -17.23 15.97
C GLY A 62 13.95 -16.67 14.78
N ASN A 63 15.28 -16.77 14.75
CA ASN A 63 16.06 -16.40 13.57
C ASN A 63 15.98 -17.52 12.53
N PHE A 64 14.89 -17.54 11.75
CA PHE A 64 14.59 -18.67 10.87
C PHE A 64 15.16 -18.57 9.46
N VAL A 65 15.52 -17.36 9.02
CA VAL A 65 15.90 -17.14 7.63
C VAL A 65 17.21 -16.37 7.57
N ASP A 66 18.21 -16.99 6.98
CA ASP A 66 19.45 -16.34 6.56
C ASP A 66 19.38 -16.01 5.07
N LEU A 67 19.86 -14.82 4.69
CA LEU A 67 19.74 -14.32 3.32
C LEU A 67 20.99 -14.54 2.47
N GLY A 68 22.06 -15.07 3.07
CA GLY A 68 23.38 -15.11 2.46
C GLY A 68 23.87 -13.71 2.08
N HIS A 69 25.02 -13.63 1.43
CA HIS A 69 25.54 -12.35 0.97
C HIS A 69 25.07 -12.06 -0.46
N PHE A 70 23.86 -11.49 -0.59
CA PHE A 70 23.22 -11.21 -1.89
C PHE A 70 24.12 -10.47 -2.89
N ASP A 71 24.76 -9.36 -2.48
CA ASP A 71 25.58 -8.56 -3.39
C ASP A 71 26.88 -9.28 -3.81
N GLN A 72 27.43 -10.15 -2.95
CA GLN A 72 28.64 -10.94 -3.27
C GLN A 72 28.30 -12.01 -4.29
N CYS A 73 27.15 -12.68 -4.11
CA CYS A 73 26.67 -13.69 -5.04
C CYS A 73 26.32 -13.09 -6.41
N THR A 74 25.44 -12.10 -6.45
CA THR A 74 24.92 -11.57 -7.73
C THR A 74 25.98 -10.83 -8.55
N ARG A 75 26.99 -10.25 -7.90
CA ARG A 75 28.14 -9.61 -8.58
C ARG A 75 29.29 -10.58 -8.86
N PHE A 76 29.18 -11.83 -8.44
CA PHE A 76 30.22 -12.83 -8.66
C PHE A 76 30.39 -13.09 -10.16
N VAL A 77 31.63 -12.97 -10.63
CA VAL A 77 32.03 -13.29 -12.00
C VAL A 77 33.40 -13.95 -11.96
N HIS A 78 33.51 -15.15 -12.53
CA HIS A 78 34.77 -15.86 -12.71
C HIS A 78 34.97 -16.22 -14.18
N ASN A 79 36.12 -15.86 -14.74
CA ASN A 79 36.47 -16.15 -16.12
C ASN A 79 37.33 -17.41 -16.17
N SER A 80 36.78 -18.51 -16.69
CA SER A 80 37.56 -19.73 -16.93
C SER A 80 38.41 -19.58 -18.19
N LYS A 81 39.53 -20.32 -18.23
CA LYS A 81 40.35 -20.47 -19.44
C LYS A 81 39.80 -21.54 -20.38
N ASP A 82 38.89 -22.39 -19.90
CA ASP A 82 38.24 -23.44 -20.68
C ASP A 82 37.03 -22.86 -21.43
N SER A 83 37.02 -23.06 -22.75
CA SER A 83 35.93 -22.61 -23.63
C SER A 83 34.58 -23.27 -23.34
N ASN A 84 34.56 -24.46 -22.74
CA ASN A 84 33.32 -25.17 -22.39
C ASN A 84 32.67 -24.61 -21.11
N ILE A 85 33.47 -24.08 -20.19
CA ILE A 85 33.02 -23.50 -18.91
C ILE A 85 32.73 -22.00 -19.08
N ASP A 86 33.58 -21.31 -19.86
CA ASP A 86 33.43 -19.89 -20.21
C ASP A 86 33.34 -19.02 -18.93
N VAL A 87 32.43 -18.05 -18.87
CA VAL A 87 32.24 -17.18 -17.70
C VAL A 87 31.18 -17.75 -16.76
N ILE A 88 31.54 -17.91 -15.48
CA ILE A 88 30.63 -18.26 -14.40
C ILE A 88 30.13 -16.96 -13.76
N LYS A 89 28.82 -16.72 -13.80
CA LYS A 89 28.16 -15.63 -13.08
C LYS A 89 27.33 -16.19 -11.93
N GLY A 90 27.25 -15.48 -10.82
CA GLY A 90 26.42 -15.90 -9.69
C GLY A 90 24.94 -15.55 -9.83
N GLN A 91 24.10 -16.47 -9.36
CA GLN A 91 22.65 -16.35 -9.22
C GLN A 91 22.29 -16.66 -7.77
N HIS A 92 21.73 -15.68 -7.09
CA HIS A 92 21.31 -15.79 -5.70
C HIS A 92 19.92 -16.43 -5.67
N CYS A 93 19.76 -17.54 -4.95
CA CYS A 93 18.49 -18.25 -4.85
C CYS A 93 18.12 -18.45 -3.38
N MET A 94 16.97 -17.93 -2.98
CA MET A 94 16.38 -18.25 -1.68
C MET A 94 15.73 -19.63 -1.74
N ILE A 95 15.96 -20.43 -0.71
CA ILE A 95 15.43 -21.78 -0.54
C ILE A 95 14.84 -21.92 0.86
N TYR A 96 13.75 -22.67 0.95
CA TYR A 96 13.16 -23.03 2.24
C TYR A 96 13.13 -24.53 2.42
N TYR A 97 13.50 -24.96 3.62
CA TYR A 97 13.66 -26.38 3.94
C TYR A 97 13.16 -26.68 5.36
N ARG A 98 12.80 -27.96 5.56
CA ARG A 98 12.35 -28.51 6.83
C ARG A 98 12.97 -29.88 7.06
N ALA A 99 12.89 -30.39 8.28
CA ALA A 99 13.28 -31.76 8.56
C ALA A 99 12.40 -32.77 7.83
N THR A 100 13.00 -33.87 7.40
CA THR A 100 12.28 -35.01 6.85
C THR A 100 11.47 -35.73 7.93
N ALA A 101 10.39 -36.41 7.55
CA ALA A 101 9.60 -37.21 8.48
C ALA A 101 10.39 -38.37 9.13
N ASN A 102 11.49 -38.79 8.49
CA ASN A 102 12.36 -39.89 8.91
C ASN A 102 13.65 -39.40 9.57
N ALA A 103 13.79 -38.10 9.89
CA ALA A 103 15.02 -37.58 10.48
C ALA A 103 15.39 -38.40 11.72
N SER A 104 16.60 -38.94 11.72
CA SER A 104 17.07 -39.93 12.68
C SER A 104 17.08 -39.35 14.09
N THR A 105 16.55 -40.09 15.08
CA THR A 105 16.59 -39.70 16.51
C THR A 105 17.85 -40.21 17.22
N HIS A 106 18.80 -40.77 16.47
CA HIS A 106 19.99 -41.40 17.03
C HIS A 106 21.04 -40.32 17.33
N GLU A 107 21.23 -40.05 18.63
CA GLU A 107 22.42 -39.37 19.16
C GLU A 107 23.65 -40.25 18.87
N ASN A 108 24.48 -39.84 17.92
CA ASN A 108 25.84 -40.36 17.80
C ASN A 108 26.76 -39.37 18.52
N ASP A 109 27.64 -39.86 19.41
CA ASP A 109 28.61 -39.06 20.18
C ASP A 109 29.73 -38.39 19.35
N GLY A 110 29.51 -38.17 18.06
CA GLY A 110 30.39 -37.36 17.23
C GLY A 110 30.20 -35.89 17.58
N ILE A 111 31.30 -35.16 17.84
CA ILE A 111 31.27 -33.75 18.31
C ILE A 111 30.46 -32.80 17.39
N PHE A 112 30.13 -33.17 16.15
CA PHE A 112 29.22 -32.43 15.27
C PHE A 112 28.67 -33.34 14.13
N ASP A 113 27.47 -33.92 14.29
CA ASP A 113 26.73 -34.60 13.21
C ASP A 113 25.65 -33.66 12.65
N TRP A 114 25.68 -33.37 11.34
CA TRP A 114 24.69 -32.52 10.68
C TRP A 114 23.26 -33.06 10.79
N ARG A 115 23.08 -34.36 11.06
CA ARG A 115 21.76 -34.98 11.31
C ARG A 115 21.09 -34.51 12.59
N GLU A 116 21.86 -34.04 13.59
CA GLU A 116 21.30 -33.43 14.80
C GLU A 116 20.49 -32.17 14.49
N ILE A 117 20.84 -31.46 13.41
CA ILE A 117 20.05 -30.32 12.95
C ILE A 117 18.69 -30.78 12.45
N GLY A 118 18.64 -31.87 11.68
CA GLY A 118 17.40 -32.48 11.20
C GLY A 118 16.50 -32.92 12.35
N SER A 119 17.04 -33.60 13.36
CA SER A 119 16.27 -34.04 14.53
C SER A 119 15.73 -32.85 15.34
N ALA A 120 16.56 -31.84 15.63
CA ALA A 120 16.15 -30.65 16.38
C ALA A 120 15.07 -29.83 15.65
N LEU A 121 15.15 -29.72 14.32
CA LEU A 121 14.12 -29.06 13.51
C LEU A 121 12.83 -29.88 13.45
N ARG A 122 12.91 -31.22 13.42
CA ARG A 122 11.75 -32.12 13.43
C ARG A 122 10.97 -32.02 14.73
N GLU A 123 11.65 -32.08 15.87
CA GLU A 123 11.01 -32.00 17.20
C GLU A 123 10.19 -30.72 17.38
N ARG A 124 10.69 -29.61 16.83
CA ARG A 124 10.04 -28.29 16.92
C ARG A 124 9.19 -27.94 15.71
N ASN A 125 9.10 -28.83 14.71
CA ASN A 125 8.43 -28.62 13.43
C ASN A 125 8.79 -27.25 12.78
N LEU A 126 10.08 -26.92 12.77
CA LEU A 126 10.58 -25.64 12.28
C LEU A 126 10.84 -25.66 10.78
N ARG A 127 10.56 -24.53 10.12
CA ARG A 127 10.93 -24.23 8.74
C ARG A 127 12.03 -23.20 8.74
N LEU A 128 13.14 -23.49 8.05
CA LEU A 128 14.24 -22.55 7.86
C LEU A 128 14.30 -22.06 6.42
N GLY A 129 14.82 -20.86 6.24
CA GLY A 129 15.17 -20.30 4.95
C GLY A 129 16.67 -20.02 4.87
N GLY A 130 17.26 -20.28 3.72
CA GLY A 130 18.64 -19.96 3.40
C GLY A 130 18.75 -19.48 1.97
N ALA A 131 19.86 -18.87 1.61
CA ALA A 131 20.23 -18.56 0.25
C ALA A 131 21.40 -19.43 -0.21
N VAL A 132 21.38 -19.83 -1.48
CA VAL A 132 22.52 -20.43 -2.16
C VAL A 132 22.91 -19.59 -3.35
N CYS A 133 24.21 -19.57 -3.66
CA CYS A 133 24.71 -18.91 -4.86
C CYS A 133 25.12 -19.94 -5.90
N MET A 134 24.38 -20.01 -6.99
CA MET A 134 24.57 -20.98 -8.06
C MET A 134 25.02 -20.30 -9.35
N PRO A 135 25.63 -21.02 -10.30
CA PRO A 135 25.90 -20.47 -11.62
C PRO A 135 24.60 -20.03 -12.32
N ALA A 136 24.60 -18.86 -12.96
CA ALA A 136 23.43 -18.29 -13.63
C ALA A 136 22.94 -19.09 -14.85
N SER A 137 23.70 -20.07 -15.33
CA SER A 137 23.25 -21.01 -16.37
C SER A 137 22.31 -22.09 -15.84
N CYS A 138 22.20 -22.28 -14.53
CA CYS A 138 21.42 -23.32 -13.90
C CYS A 138 19.92 -22.99 -13.87
N SER A 139 19.07 -23.94 -14.22
CA SER A 139 17.63 -23.82 -14.00
C SER A 139 17.26 -23.98 -12.51
N THR A 140 16.13 -23.40 -12.10
CA THR A 140 15.61 -23.55 -10.73
C THR A 140 15.34 -25.02 -10.36
N THR A 141 14.91 -25.83 -11.32
CA THR A 141 14.73 -27.29 -11.17
C THR A 141 16.05 -27.99 -10.86
N LYS A 142 17.11 -27.64 -11.58
CA LYS A 142 18.44 -28.22 -11.37
C LYS A 142 19.03 -27.83 -10.02
N ILE A 143 18.91 -26.56 -9.64
CA ILE A 143 19.36 -26.07 -8.33
C ILE A 143 18.64 -26.82 -7.21
N ARG A 144 17.32 -27.00 -7.33
CA ARG A 144 16.52 -27.77 -6.37
C ARG A 144 17.02 -29.21 -6.23
N GLN A 145 17.29 -29.88 -7.34
CA GLN A 145 17.82 -31.24 -7.34
C GLN A 145 19.17 -31.29 -6.62
N PHE A 146 20.11 -30.44 -7.04
CA PHE A 146 21.44 -30.37 -6.46
C PHE A 146 21.41 -30.12 -4.95
N VAL A 147 20.71 -29.08 -4.50
CA VAL A 147 20.61 -28.72 -3.07
C VAL A 147 19.99 -29.85 -2.26
N ASN A 148 18.92 -30.48 -2.76
CA ASN A 148 18.23 -31.54 -2.04
C ASN A 148 19.11 -32.81 -1.89
N GLU A 149 19.77 -33.22 -2.98
CA GLU A 149 20.56 -34.46 -3.03
C GLU A 149 21.93 -34.33 -2.35
N THR A 150 22.56 -33.16 -2.39
CA THR A 150 23.95 -32.98 -1.92
C THR A 150 24.08 -32.22 -0.61
N VAL A 151 23.29 -31.16 -0.41
CA VAL A 151 23.44 -30.25 0.75
C VAL A 151 22.50 -30.64 1.88
N LEU A 152 21.24 -30.92 1.57
CA LEU A 152 20.20 -31.15 2.56
C LEU A 152 20.10 -32.62 3.00
N ALA A 153 20.38 -33.56 2.10
CA ALA A 153 20.34 -34.99 2.39
C ALA A 153 21.31 -35.40 3.53
N SER A 154 22.47 -34.74 3.64
CA SER A 154 23.42 -35.01 4.73
C SER A 154 22.93 -34.58 6.10
N ALA A 155 21.90 -33.73 6.17
CA ALA A 155 21.33 -33.19 7.41
C ALA A 155 19.90 -33.68 7.68
N ASP A 156 19.41 -34.72 6.99
CA ASP A 156 18.02 -35.20 7.04
C ASP A 156 16.97 -34.10 6.73
N LEU A 157 17.31 -33.14 5.85
CA LEU A 157 16.46 -32.02 5.46
C LEU A 157 15.91 -32.20 4.04
N VAL A 158 14.76 -31.55 3.77
CA VAL A 158 14.13 -31.52 2.44
C VAL A 158 13.56 -30.14 2.15
N ILE A 159 13.60 -29.74 0.88
CA ILE A 159 12.98 -28.49 0.42
C ILE A 159 11.46 -28.55 0.62
N THR A 160 10.87 -27.48 1.16
CA THR A 160 9.43 -27.38 1.37
C THR A 160 8.71 -27.07 0.06
N ASN A 161 7.71 -27.89 -0.31
CA ASN A 161 6.85 -27.66 -1.49
C ASN A 161 5.49 -27.04 -1.13
N ASP A 162 5.28 -26.66 0.13
CA ASP A 162 3.96 -26.30 0.66
C ASP A 162 3.37 -25.00 0.06
N TYR A 163 4.16 -24.23 -0.73
CA TYR A 163 3.71 -23.05 -1.46
C TYR A 163 4.49 -22.89 -2.78
N ASP A 164 3.90 -22.19 -3.76
CA ASP A 164 4.51 -21.71 -5.03
C ASP A 164 5.75 -20.81 -4.82
N GLN A 165 6.13 -20.56 -3.57
CA GLN A 165 7.20 -19.65 -3.11
C GLN A 165 8.48 -20.38 -2.68
N SER A 166 8.66 -21.62 -3.13
CA SER A 166 9.67 -22.53 -2.56
C SER A 166 11.10 -22.25 -3.03
N MET A 167 11.29 -21.52 -4.14
CA MET A 167 12.59 -21.03 -4.59
C MET A 167 12.43 -19.82 -5.51
N PHE A 168 13.10 -18.72 -5.22
CA PHE A 168 13.17 -17.54 -6.09
C PHE A 168 14.61 -17.10 -6.24
N CYS A 169 14.99 -16.77 -7.47
CA CYS A 169 16.37 -16.49 -7.84
C CYS A 169 16.51 -15.11 -8.45
N SER A 170 17.65 -14.48 -8.22
CA SER A 170 18.00 -13.15 -8.71
C SER A 170 19.41 -13.14 -9.27
N THR A 171 19.59 -12.46 -10.38
CA THR A 171 20.89 -12.22 -11.02
C THR A 171 21.14 -10.72 -11.13
N ASN A 172 22.40 -10.31 -11.32
CA ASN A 172 22.75 -8.92 -11.61
C ASN A 172 22.71 -8.61 -13.12
N GLU A 173 21.92 -9.36 -13.89
CA GLU A 173 21.76 -9.07 -15.31
C GLU A 173 20.84 -7.86 -15.50
N PRO A 174 21.16 -6.96 -16.45
CA PRO A 174 20.32 -5.82 -16.75
C PRO A 174 18.93 -6.31 -17.18
N ILE A 175 17.91 -5.76 -16.52
CA ILE A 175 16.51 -6.09 -16.79
C ILE A 175 16.18 -5.61 -18.21
N PRO A 176 15.74 -6.49 -19.12
CA PRO A 176 15.37 -6.07 -20.46
C PRO A 176 14.14 -5.16 -20.41
N PHE A 177 14.15 -4.13 -21.26
CA PHE A 177 12.99 -3.27 -21.45
C PHE A 177 11.91 -4.04 -22.21
N GLU A 178 10.74 -4.18 -21.59
CA GLU A 178 9.53 -4.66 -22.23
C GLU A 178 8.86 -3.53 -23.01
N THR A 179 7.99 -3.87 -23.96
CA THR A 179 7.19 -2.89 -24.71
C THR A 179 6.43 -1.93 -23.79
N ILE A 180 5.93 -2.42 -22.65
CA ILE A 180 5.21 -1.60 -21.67
C ILE A 180 6.11 -0.56 -21.00
N ASP A 181 7.40 -0.86 -20.81
CA ASP A 181 8.38 0.07 -20.24
C ASP A 181 8.65 1.23 -21.20
N ILE A 182 8.81 0.92 -22.49
CA ILE A 182 9.00 1.93 -23.53
C ILE A 182 7.77 2.85 -23.60
N VAL A 183 6.57 2.28 -23.59
CA VAL A 183 5.31 3.04 -23.59
C VAL A 183 5.22 3.94 -22.35
N ALA A 184 5.54 3.41 -21.16
CA ALA A 184 5.53 4.18 -19.93
C ALA A 184 6.51 5.36 -19.96
N ILE A 185 7.74 5.14 -20.46
CA ILE A 185 8.76 6.19 -20.61
C ILE A 185 8.30 7.26 -21.60
N ILE A 186 7.69 6.88 -22.73
CA ILE A 186 7.15 7.83 -23.70
C ILE A 186 6.06 8.69 -23.07
N ILE A 187 5.09 8.06 -22.38
CA ILE A 187 4.00 8.77 -21.71
C ILE A 187 4.56 9.72 -20.64
N ALA A 188 5.46 9.24 -19.77
CA ALA A 188 6.09 10.06 -18.74
C ALA A 188 6.86 11.24 -19.36
N SER A 189 7.58 11.02 -20.45
CA SER A 189 8.32 12.07 -21.16
C SER A 189 7.39 13.14 -21.75
N ILE A 190 6.25 12.74 -22.32
CA ILE A 190 5.22 13.67 -22.81
C ILE A 190 4.66 14.52 -21.66
N PHE A 191 4.36 13.90 -20.52
CA PHE A 191 3.88 14.63 -19.34
C PHE A 191 4.94 15.60 -18.81
N VAL A 192 6.22 15.21 -18.75
CA VAL A 192 7.30 16.12 -18.34
C VAL A 192 7.39 17.33 -19.27
N LEU A 193 7.30 17.12 -20.60
CA LEU A 193 7.28 18.22 -21.56
C LEU A 193 6.03 19.12 -21.39
N LEU A 194 4.87 18.54 -21.10
CA LEU A 194 3.64 19.28 -20.81
C LEU A 194 3.77 20.15 -19.55
N LEU A 195 4.38 19.61 -18.49
CA LEU A 195 4.64 20.34 -17.24
C LEU A 195 5.60 21.51 -17.47
N ILE A 196 6.70 21.27 -18.20
CA ILE A 196 7.70 22.32 -18.51
C ILE A 196 7.07 23.42 -19.37
N SER A 197 6.35 23.05 -20.43
CA SER A 197 5.70 24.02 -21.32
C SER A 197 4.62 24.83 -20.62
N SER A 198 3.75 24.19 -19.82
CA SER A 198 2.70 24.85 -19.04
C SER A 198 3.28 25.81 -17.99
N THR A 199 4.33 25.40 -17.29
CA THR A 199 5.02 26.23 -16.28
C THR A 199 5.72 27.42 -16.93
N THR A 200 6.42 27.21 -18.05
CA THR A 200 7.11 28.28 -18.79
C THR A 200 6.10 29.29 -19.35
N TYR A 201 4.99 28.81 -19.92
CA TYR A 201 3.91 29.66 -20.40
C TYR A 201 3.35 30.56 -19.29
N GLU A 202 3.08 29.99 -18.11
CA GLU A 202 2.56 30.78 -17.00
C GLU A 202 3.57 31.84 -16.53
N ILE A 203 4.84 31.47 -16.33
CA ILE A 203 5.89 32.41 -15.91
C ILE A 203 6.03 33.54 -16.94
N TYR A 204 6.00 33.21 -18.24
CA TYR A 204 6.05 34.19 -19.31
C TYR A 204 4.87 35.17 -19.28
N MET A 205 3.65 34.67 -19.10
CA MET A 205 2.45 35.51 -19.01
C MET A 205 2.48 36.41 -17.78
N ILE A 206 2.93 35.89 -16.63
CA ILE A 206 3.12 36.68 -15.41
C ILE A 206 4.15 37.79 -15.64
N HIS A 207 5.27 37.49 -16.30
CA HIS A 207 6.30 38.48 -16.60
C HIS A 207 5.79 39.58 -17.54
N LYS A 208 4.85 39.25 -18.44
CA LYS A 208 4.14 40.22 -19.30
C LYS A 208 2.99 40.96 -18.60
N ASN A 209 2.78 40.76 -17.29
CA ASN A 209 1.63 41.29 -16.55
C ASN A 209 0.27 40.91 -17.18
N GLN A 210 0.20 39.75 -17.85
CA GLN A 210 -1.02 39.22 -18.45
C GLN A 210 -1.55 38.04 -17.63
N THR A 211 -2.87 37.87 -17.62
CA THR A 211 -3.49 36.75 -16.93
C THR A 211 -3.34 35.47 -17.77
N PRO A 212 -2.73 34.40 -17.23
CA PRO A 212 -2.55 33.17 -17.97
C PRO A 212 -3.91 32.47 -18.18
N CYS A 213 -4.11 31.90 -19.36
CA CYS A 213 -5.25 31.03 -19.63
C CYS A 213 -5.30 29.85 -18.64
N GLU A 214 -6.46 29.58 -18.04
CA GLU A 214 -6.65 28.54 -17.00
C GLU A 214 -6.26 27.14 -17.51
N LEU A 215 -6.58 26.83 -18.77
CA LEU A 215 -6.29 25.54 -19.39
C LEU A 215 -4.80 25.34 -19.68
N TYR A 216 -4.13 26.32 -20.29
CA TYR A 216 -2.70 26.22 -20.62
C TYR A 216 -1.78 26.30 -19.39
N SER A 217 -2.29 26.84 -18.28
CA SER A 217 -1.60 26.84 -16.97
C SER A 217 -2.04 25.69 -16.05
N ALA A 218 -2.88 24.77 -16.50
CA ALA A 218 -3.41 23.70 -15.65
C ALA A 218 -2.33 22.75 -15.12
N PHE A 219 -1.32 22.48 -15.95
CA PHE A 219 -0.17 21.62 -15.64
C PHE A 219 1.04 22.42 -15.10
N SER A 220 0.85 23.69 -14.72
CA SER A 220 1.95 24.49 -14.18
C SER A 220 2.30 24.06 -12.76
N ILE A 221 3.55 23.63 -12.58
CA ILE A 221 4.08 23.25 -11.26
C ILE A 221 4.10 24.46 -10.33
N TYR A 222 4.34 25.67 -10.85
CA TYR A 222 4.39 26.90 -10.06
C TYR A 222 3.02 27.24 -9.45
N LYS A 223 1.96 27.22 -10.26
CA LYS A 223 0.58 27.45 -9.83
C LYS A 223 0.12 26.40 -8.84
N ASN A 224 0.32 25.13 -9.18
CA ASN A 224 -0.14 24.01 -8.36
C ASN A 224 0.66 23.92 -7.06
N GLY A 225 1.95 24.26 -7.09
CA GLY A 225 2.82 24.38 -5.92
C GLY A 225 2.37 25.49 -4.97
N LYS A 226 2.06 26.68 -5.49
CA LYS A 226 1.45 27.75 -4.69
C LYS A 226 0.17 27.31 -4.03
N LYS A 227 -0.69 26.57 -4.74
CA LYS A 227 -1.94 26.03 -4.19
C LYS A 227 -1.67 24.96 -3.12
N LEU A 228 -0.70 24.07 -3.33
CA LEU A 228 -0.35 23.01 -2.40
C LEU A 228 0.12 23.56 -1.06
N PHE A 229 1.03 24.55 -1.10
CA PHE A 229 1.62 25.15 0.10
C PHE A 229 0.86 26.37 0.64
N ASP A 230 -0.31 26.71 0.07
CA ASP A 230 -1.12 27.81 0.59
C ASP A 230 -1.69 27.49 1.97
N THR A 231 -1.16 28.12 3.00
CA THR A 231 -1.58 27.94 4.40
C THR A 231 -2.56 29.02 4.87
N LYS A 232 -3.16 29.82 3.96
CA LYS A 232 -4.18 30.81 4.32
C LYS A 232 -5.50 30.16 4.72
N ARG A 233 -6.20 30.76 5.69
CA ARG A 233 -7.50 30.26 6.16
C ARG A 233 -8.55 30.66 5.13
N GLY A 234 -9.14 29.68 4.45
CA GLY A 234 -10.26 29.94 3.54
C GLY A 234 -11.44 30.57 4.29
N HIS A 235 -12.16 31.49 3.67
CA HIS A 235 -13.33 32.15 4.29
C HIS A 235 -14.67 31.59 3.78
N SER A 236 -14.64 30.59 2.90
CA SER A 236 -15.87 29.97 2.42
C SER A 236 -16.55 29.18 3.53
N LYS A 237 -17.84 29.44 3.75
CA LYS A 237 -18.70 28.67 4.66
C LYS A 237 -18.76 27.17 4.31
N SER A 238 -18.35 26.77 3.11
CA SER A 238 -18.33 25.38 2.65
C SER A 238 -17.12 24.58 3.15
N ILE A 239 -16.09 25.23 3.69
CA ILE A 239 -14.83 24.58 4.09
C ILE A 239 -14.90 24.21 5.57
N ILE A 240 -14.79 22.92 5.87
CA ILE A 240 -14.65 22.41 7.24
C ILE A 240 -13.16 22.38 7.58
N HIS A 241 -12.75 23.21 8.54
CA HIS A 241 -11.33 23.51 8.77
C HIS A 241 -10.53 22.39 9.46
N CYS A 242 -11.17 21.49 10.22
CA CYS A 242 -10.49 20.41 10.92
C CYS A 242 -10.18 19.18 10.05
N LEU A 243 -10.76 19.07 8.84
CA LEU A 243 -10.62 17.89 7.99
C LEU A 243 -9.17 17.60 7.55
N PRO A 244 -8.33 18.61 7.19
CA PRO A 244 -6.94 18.34 6.83
C PRO A 244 -6.15 17.67 7.96
N GLY A 245 -6.36 18.09 9.21
CA GLY A 245 -5.75 17.45 10.39
C GLY A 245 -6.21 16.00 10.57
N LEU A 246 -7.52 15.74 10.48
CA LEU A 246 -8.07 14.39 10.60
C LEU A 246 -7.55 13.43 9.53
N ARG A 247 -7.46 13.88 8.27
CA ARG A 247 -6.89 13.10 7.18
C ARG A 247 -5.43 12.75 7.44
N THR A 248 -4.65 13.72 7.90
CA THR A 248 -3.22 13.55 8.13
C THR A 248 -2.96 12.54 9.27
N PHE A 249 -3.63 12.71 10.41
CA PHE A 249 -3.50 11.78 11.53
C PHE A 249 -3.96 10.36 11.20
N SER A 250 -5.07 10.24 10.46
CA SER A 250 -5.55 8.92 10.02
C SER A 250 -4.57 8.26 9.04
N MET A 251 -3.93 9.04 8.15
CA MET A 251 -2.85 8.53 7.30
C MET A 251 -1.65 8.05 8.08
N PHE A 252 -1.20 8.82 9.08
CA PHE A 252 -0.08 8.44 9.94
C PHE A 252 -0.36 7.14 10.68
N GLN A 253 -1.56 6.98 11.24
CA GLN A 253 -1.95 5.73 11.89
C GLN A 253 -1.98 4.54 10.92
N ILE A 254 -2.49 4.72 9.70
CA ILE A 254 -2.50 3.69 8.65
C ILE A 254 -1.06 3.27 8.30
N MET A 255 -0.18 4.24 8.05
CA MET A 255 1.22 3.98 7.71
C MET A 255 1.98 3.26 8.81
N LEU A 256 1.77 3.64 10.07
CA LEU A 256 2.40 2.98 11.22
C LEU A 256 2.07 1.49 11.22
N GLY A 257 0.79 1.15 11.08
CA GLY A 257 0.35 -0.22 11.00
C GLY A 257 0.89 -1.00 9.79
N HIS A 258 0.95 -0.36 8.62
CA HIS A 258 1.56 -0.98 7.43
C HIS A 258 3.05 -1.23 7.60
N ARG A 259 3.82 -0.31 8.20
CA ARG A 259 5.25 -0.54 8.47
C ARG A 259 5.47 -1.75 9.37
N TYR A 260 4.74 -1.84 10.48
CA TYR A 260 4.82 -3.01 11.38
C TYR A 260 4.31 -4.29 10.71
N GLY A 261 3.22 -4.22 9.95
CA GLY A 261 2.67 -5.36 9.19
C GLY A 261 3.65 -5.90 8.16
N TRP A 262 4.23 -5.03 7.34
CA TRP A 262 5.18 -5.42 6.30
C TRP A 262 6.46 -5.96 6.93
N THR A 263 7.00 -5.32 7.96
CA THR A 263 8.22 -5.83 8.62
C THR A 263 8.01 -7.25 9.17
N ARG A 264 6.85 -7.55 9.78
CA ARG A 264 6.54 -8.90 10.27
C ARG A 264 6.41 -9.94 9.15
N GLY A 265 6.04 -9.52 7.94
CA GLY A 265 5.98 -10.37 6.76
C GLY A 265 7.35 -10.69 6.14
N PHE A 266 8.43 -10.08 6.64
CA PHE A 266 9.81 -10.30 6.21
C PHE A 266 10.63 -10.97 7.32
N PRO A 267 11.78 -11.57 7.00
CA PRO A 267 12.66 -12.15 8.00
C PRO A 267 13.10 -11.18 9.08
N ASN A 268 12.86 -11.56 10.33
CA ASN A 268 13.41 -10.88 11.50
C ASN A 268 14.19 -11.88 12.35
N ILE A 269 15.17 -11.38 13.10
CA ILE A 269 16.04 -12.20 13.93
C ILE A 269 15.28 -12.82 15.11
N ASN A 270 14.26 -12.14 15.63
CA ASN A 270 13.50 -12.52 16.81
C ASN A 270 12.04 -12.84 16.48
N THR A 271 11.79 -13.61 15.41
CA THR A 271 10.41 -13.93 14.99
C THR A 271 9.57 -14.56 16.10
N ASN A 272 10.16 -15.35 17.00
CA ASN A 272 9.41 -16.01 18.08
C ASN A 272 8.80 -15.01 19.07
N ASP A 273 9.41 -13.84 19.28
CA ASP A 273 8.92 -12.83 20.22
C ASP A 273 7.53 -12.32 19.83
N TYR A 274 7.23 -12.26 18.54
CA TYR A 274 5.95 -11.78 18.02
C TYR A 274 5.16 -12.85 17.26
N THR A 275 5.54 -14.13 17.32
CA THR A 275 4.76 -15.24 16.71
C THR A 275 4.49 -16.33 17.73
N ALA A 276 5.49 -17.17 18.02
CA ALA A 276 5.36 -18.33 18.91
C ALA A 276 5.10 -17.94 20.37
N ASN A 277 5.85 -16.98 20.92
CA ASN A 277 5.74 -16.58 22.33
C ASN A 277 4.65 -15.51 22.56
N GLY A 278 4.24 -14.83 21.48
CA GLY A 278 3.22 -13.79 21.52
C GLY A 278 3.56 -12.58 22.38
N ILE A 279 4.83 -12.36 22.75
CA ILE A 279 5.27 -11.33 23.71
C ILE A 279 4.86 -9.94 23.21
N TRP A 280 5.15 -9.64 21.94
CA TRP A 280 4.77 -8.34 21.38
C TRP A 280 3.25 -8.21 21.23
N GLN A 281 2.52 -9.25 20.80
CA GLN A 281 1.05 -9.24 20.78
C GLN A 281 0.44 -8.98 22.17
N LYS A 282 1.12 -9.41 23.24
CA LYS A 282 0.66 -9.17 24.61
C LYS A 282 0.82 -7.72 25.08
N THR A 283 1.46 -6.84 24.30
CA THR A 283 1.60 -5.41 24.66
C THR A 283 0.37 -4.57 24.26
N ILE A 284 0.12 -3.48 24.98
CA ILE A 284 -0.89 -2.48 24.59
C ILE A 284 -0.48 -1.77 23.29
N TRP A 285 0.83 -1.57 23.09
CA TRP A 285 1.36 -0.92 21.90
C TRP A 285 1.00 -1.67 20.63
N SER A 286 1.13 -3.00 20.62
CA SER A 286 0.76 -3.81 19.45
C SER A 286 -0.74 -3.70 19.14
N ALA A 287 -1.61 -3.54 20.13
CA ALA A 287 -3.05 -3.32 19.89
C ALA A 287 -3.30 -2.00 19.12
N ILE A 288 -2.62 -0.92 19.54
CA ILE A 288 -2.69 0.41 18.87
C ILE A 288 -2.18 0.33 17.43
N VAL A 289 -1.14 -0.45 17.18
CA VAL A 289 -0.56 -0.64 15.84
C VAL A 289 -1.46 -1.54 14.98
N ASN A 290 -1.97 -2.65 15.52
CA ASN A 290 -2.76 -3.63 14.77
C ASN A 290 -4.15 -3.12 14.40
N ILE A 291 -4.74 -2.19 15.17
CA ILE A 291 -6.06 -1.60 14.89
C ILE A 291 -6.03 -0.56 13.75
N HIS A 292 -4.88 -0.27 13.14
CA HIS A 292 -4.73 0.74 12.07
C HIS A 292 -5.79 0.72 10.94
N PRO A 293 -6.38 -0.41 10.50
CA PRO A 293 -7.39 -0.38 9.43
C PRO A 293 -8.67 0.36 9.80
N ILE A 294 -8.90 0.62 11.10
CA ILE A 294 -10.02 1.43 11.59
C ILE A 294 -9.88 2.89 11.17
N ALA A 295 -8.66 3.40 11.03
CA ALA A 295 -8.42 4.79 10.67
C ALA A 295 -8.89 5.12 9.24
N VAL A 296 -9.08 4.11 8.39
CA VAL A 296 -9.74 4.25 7.08
C VAL A 296 -11.20 4.71 7.23
N ASP A 297 -11.87 4.33 8.32
CA ASP A 297 -13.26 4.70 8.59
C ASP A 297 -13.43 6.21 8.80
N THR A 298 -12.38 6.90 9.24
CA THR A 298 -12.33 8.37 9.23
C THR A 298 -12.59 8.92 7.82
N PHE A 299 -11.97 8.34 6.79
CA PHE A 299 -12.16 8.79 5.41
C PHE A 299 -13.57 8.51 4.89
N PHE A 300 -14.21 7.42 5.33
CA PHE A 300 -15.61 7.15 5.01
C PHE A 300 -16.57 8.17 5.64
N VAL A 301 -16.36 8.55 6.92
CA VAL A 301 -17.14 9.63 7.57
C VAL A 301 -16.96 10.95 6.82
N LEU A 302 -15.71 11.30 6.50
CA LEU A 302 -15.38 12.52 5.76
C LEU A 302 -16.00 12.55 4.37
N GLY A 303 -15.88 11.44 3.64
CA GLY A 303 -16.46 11.24 2.31
C GLY A 303 -17.98 11.37 2.33
N GLY A 304 -18.65 10.69 3.25
CA GLY A 304 -20.10 10.76 3.43
C GLY A 304 -20.59 12.17 3.76
N CYS A 305 -19.91 12.87 4.68
CA CYS A 305 -20.27 14.24 5.08
C CYS A 305 -20.17 15.25 3.93
N LEU A 306 -19.05 15.25 3.22
CA LEU A 306 -18.83 16.17 2.10
C LEU A 306 -19.76 15.86 0.92
N LEU A 307 -19.97 14.58 0.61
CA LEU A 307 -20.87 14.15 -0.45
C LEU A 307 -22.31 14.54 -0.15
N ALA A 308 -22.81 14.24 1.06
CA ALA A 308 -24.15 14.61 1.51
C ALA A 308 -24.38 16.11 1.43
N ARG A 309 -23.46 16.91 1.97
CA ARG A 309 -23.55 18.37 1.91
C ARG A 309 -23.59 18.88 0.47
N SER A 310 -22.79 18.31 -0.44
CA SER A 310 -22.80 18.68 -1.85
C SER A 310 -24.13 18.33 -2.54
N ILE A 311 -24.65 17.12 -2.31
CA ILE A 311 -25.87 16.61 -2.94
C ILE A 311 -27.09 17.37 -2.45
N PHE A 312 -27.29 17.53 -1.14
CA PHE A 312 -28.47 18.24 -0.62
C PHE A 312 -28.52 19.69 -1.10
N ASN A 313 -27.39 20.40 -1.10
CA ASN A 313 -27.31 21.76 -1.67
C ASN A 313 -27.59 21.79 -3.18
N SER A 314 -27.21 20.74 -3.92
CA SER A 314 -27.46 20.66 -5.36
C SER A 314 -28.92 20.36 -5.67
N ILE A 315 -29.58 19.53 -4.85
CA ILE A 315 -31.02 19.23 -4.94
C ILE A 315 -31.83 20.50 -4.65
N GLU A 316 -31.52 21.21 -3.56
CA GLU A 316 -32.21 22.46 -3.19
C GLU A 316 -32.11 23.52 -4.29
N LYS A 317 -30.96 23.58 -4.99
CA LYS A 317 -30.73 24.49 -6.12
C LYS A 317 -31.30 24.00 -7.46
N GLY A 318 -31.93 22.82 -7.51
CA GLY A 318 -32.43 22.20 -8.76
C GLY A 318 -31.34 21.84 -9.76
N LYS A 319 -30.08 21.70 -9.31
CA LYS A 319 -28.89 21.42 -10.15
C LYS A 319 -28.33 20.00 -9.97
N PHE A 320 -29.07 19.12 -9.30
CA PHE A 320 -28.60 17.76 -9.03
C PHE A 320 -28.59 16.92 -10.31
N ASN A 321 -27.39 16.43 -10.66
CA ASN A 321 -27.17 15.61 -11.85
C ASN A 321 -26.34 14.38 -11.47
N ILE A 322 -26.97 13.20 -11.53
CA ILE A 322 -26.37 11.93 -11.12
C ILE A 322 -25.19 11.54 -12.03
N PRO A 323 -25.31 11.51 -13.37
CA PRO A 323 -24.16 11.24 -14.24
C PRO A 323 -22.95 12.16 -13.99
N LYS A 324 -23.19 13.48 -13.84
CA LYS A 324 -22.12 14.46 -13.54
C LYS A 324 -21.43 14.15 -12.21
N MET A 325 -22.18 13.70 -11.20
CA MET A 325 -21.63 13.33 -9.90
C MET A 325 -20.71 12.11 -9.99
N TYR A 326 -21.13 11.05 -10.70
CA TYR A 326 -20.31 9.85 -10.88
C TYR A 326 -19.06 10.14 -11.72
N LEU A 327 -19.22 10.88 -12.83
CA LEU A 327 -18.10 11.27 -13.67
C LEU A 327 -17.10 12.14 -12.90
N HIS A 328 -17.59 13.09 -12.08
CA HIS A 328 -16.72 13.92 -11.25
C HIS A 328 -15.91 13.08 -10.25
N ARG A 329 -16.55 12.10 -9.60
CA ARG A 329 -15.84 11.22 -8.68
C ARG A 329 -14.80 10.37 -9.39
N TYR A 330 -15.15 9.82 -10.55
CA TYR A 330 -14.26 8.99 -11.36
C TYR A 330 -13.04 9.77 -11.86
N MET A 331 -13.26 10.93 -12.47
CA MET A 331 -12.18 11.78 -13.02
C MET A 331 -11.24 12.34 -11.95
N ARG A 332 -11.68 12.44 -10.70
CA ARG A 332 -10.83 12.84 -9.57
C ARG A 332 -9.80 11.76 -9.19
N VAL A 333 -10.17 10.49 -9.26
CA VAL A 333 -9.37 9.36 -8.75
C VAL A 333 -8.56 8.70 -9.87
N MET A 334 -9.19 8.52 -11.03
CA MET A 334 -8.67 7.73 -12.15
C MET A 334 -7.29 8.19 -12.66
N PRO A 335 -6.99 9.50 -12.85
CA PRO A 335 -5.70 9.92 -13.40
C PRO A 335 -4.50 9.49 -12.56
N VAL A 336 -4.61 9.64 -11.24
CA VAL A 336 -3.54 9.25 -10.30
C VAL A 336 -3.40 7.73 -10.26
N LEU A 337 -4.53 7.02 -10.16
CA LEU A 337 -4.53 5.56 -10.10
C LEU A 337 -3.98 4.93 -11.38
N ALA A 338 -4.44 5.38 -12.56
CA ALA A 338 -4.01 4.86 -13.84
C ALA A 338 -2.50 5.10 -14.09
N PHE A 339 -1.99 6.27 -13.71
CA PHE A 339 -0.56 6.54 -13.79
C PHE A 339 0.26 5.62 -12.85
N LEU A 340 -0.19 5.44 -11.61
CA LEU A 340 0.50 4.53 -10.68
C LEU A 340 0.46 3.08 -11.14
N ILE A 341 -0.67 2.62 -11.68
CA ILE A 341 -0.76 1.29 -12.30
C ILE A 341 0.27 1.16 -13.42
N LEU A 342 0.36 2.15 -14.31
CA LEU A 342 1.35 2.15 -15.40
C LEU A 342 2.77 2.05 -14.84
N ILE A 343 3.11 2.80 -13.79
CA ILE A 343 4.42 2.72 -13.13
C ILE A 343 4.67 1.34 -12.52
N VAL A 344 3.68 0.78 -11.81
CA VAL A 344 3.76 -0.54 -11.17
C VAL A 344 4.03 -1.64 -12.20
N VAL A 345 3.29 -1.69 -13.31
CA VAL A 345 3.46 -2.76 -14.31
C VAL A 345 4.70 -2.60 -15.19
N SER A 346 5.40 -1.45 -15.11
CA SER A 346 6.57 -1.14 -15.93
C SER A 346 7.82 -0.85 -15.09
N ILE A 347 8.04 0.42 -14.74
CA ILE A 347 9.26 0.95 -14.15
C ILE A 347 9.52 0.43 -12.73
N TYR A 348 8.47 0.02 -12.01
CA TYR A 348 8.58 -0.40 -10.61
C TYR A 348 9.57 -1.54 -10.40
N LYS A 349 9.76 -2.45 -11.36
CA LYS A 349 10.77 -3.52 -11.30
C LYS A 349 12.22 -3.03 -11.23
N MET A 350 12.47 -1.75 -11.53
CA MET A 350 13.79 -1.11 -11.50
C MET A 350 14.04 -0.28 -10.23
N PHE A 351 13.08 -0.19 -9.30
CA PHE A 351 13.25 0.63 -8.09
C PHE A 351 14.15 0.01 -7.02
N GLY A 352 14.55 -1.24 -7.21
CA GLY A 352 15.52 -1.90 -6.37
C GLY A 352 15.75 -3.34 -6.78
N ASP A 353 16.53 -4.00 -5.96
CA ASP A 353 16.90 -5.40 -6.04
C ASP A 353 17.05 -5.91 -4.60
N GLY A 354 16.94 -7.22 -4.38
CA GLY A 354 16.68 -7.80 -3.06
C GLY A 354 16.63 -9.31 -3.10
N PRO A 355 17.09 -10.02 -2.06
CA PRO A 355 16.76 -11.43 -1.87
C PRO A 355 15.26 -11.66 -2.08
N PHE A 356 14.41 -10.86 -1.45
CA PHE A 356 12.94 -10.95 -1.54
C PHE A 356 12.30 -10.05 -2.58
N TYR A 357 13.08 -9.28 -3.35
CA TYR A 357 12.49 -8.32 -4.28
C TYR A 357 11.76 -9.02 -5.43
N GLU A 358 12.31 -10.14 -5.91
CA GLU A 358 11.68 -10.99 -6.92
C GLU A 358 10.29 -11.45 -6.46
N PHE A 359 10.22 -11.99 -5.25
CA PHE A 359 8.97 -12.51 -4.69
C PHE A 359 7.94 -11.41 -4.39
N THR A 360 8.36 -10.37 -3.67
CA THR A 360 7.43 -9.37 -3.12
C THR A 360 7.04 -8.27 -4.11
N THR A 361 7.97 -7.88 -4.97
CA THR A 361 7.72 -6.82 -5.94
C THR A 361 7.31 -7.42 -7.28
N ARG A 362 8.09 -8.32 -7.89
CA ARG A 362 7.72 -8.86 -9.21
C ARG A 362 6.53 -9.81 -9.14
N GLY A 363 6.61 -10.86 -8.31
CA GLY A 363 5.52 -11.83 -8.14
C GLY A 363 4.26 -11.22 -7.51
N ALA A 364 4.36 -10.71 -6.28
CA ALA A 364 3.18 -10.33 -5.52
C ALA A 364 2.58 -8.94 -5.87
N GLN A 365 3.33 -8.04 -6.52
CA GLN A 365 2.84 -6.70 -6.86
C GLN A 365 2.66 -6.53 -8.37
N ILE A 366 3.70 -6.81 -9.16
CA ILE A 366 3.68 -6.56 -10.61
C ILE A 366 2.79 -7.57 -11.33
N ASP A 367 2.93 -8.87 -11.05
CA ASP A 367 2.17 -9.90 -11.78
C ASP A 367 0.68 -9.84 -11.44
N HIS A 368 0.34 -9.71 -10.15
CA HIS A 368 -1.04 -9.41 -9.72
C HIS A 368 -1.59 -8.16 -10.41
N CYS A 369 -0.80 -7.10 -10.52
CA CYS A 369 -1.26 -5.89 -11.20
C CYS A 369 -1.43 -6.08 -12.72
N LYS A 370 -0.52 -6.78 -13.40
CA LYS A 370 -0.63 -7.11 -14.83
C LYS A 370 -1.92 -7.90 -15.12
N GLN A 371 -2.35 -8.74 -14.19
CA GLN A 371 -3.57 -9.54 -14.32
C GLN A 371 -4.85 -8.75 -13.95
N TYR A 372 -4.82 -7.91 -12.91
CA TYR A 372 -6.02 -7.32 -12.30
C TYR A 372 -6.11 -5.78 -12.35
N TYR A 373 -5.27 -5.10 -13.13
CA TYR A 373 -5.33 -3.63 -13.27
C TYR A 373 -6.71 -3.12 -13.71
N TRP A 374 -7.40 -3.86 -14.58
CA TRP A 374 -8.72 -3.50 -15.10
C TRP A 374 -9.78 -3.50 -13.99
N ALA A 375 -9.71 -4.46 -13.06
CA ALA A 375 -10.60 -4.54 -11.91
C ALA A 375 -10.40 -3.37 -10.94
N ALA A 376 -9.16 -2.89 -10.80
CA ALA A 376 -8.84 -1.68 -10.04
C ALA A 376 -9.38 -0.41 -10.72
N LEU A 377 -9.21 -0.27 -12.05
CA LEU A 377 -9.70 0.87 -12.83
C LEU A 377 -11.24 0.96 -12.91
N LEU A 378 -11.92 -0.18 -12.87
CA LEU A 378 -13.38 -0.27 -12.84
C LEU A 378 -13.95 -0.24 -11.41
N HIS A 379 -13.08 -0.19 -10.39
CA HIS A 379 -13.46 -0.19 -8.97
C HIS A 379 -14.17 -1.45 -8.45
N ILE A 380 -14.08 -2.59 -9.14
CA ILE A 380 -14.79 -3.84 -8.78
C ILE A 380 -13.95 -4.83 -7.96
N GLN A 381 -12.65 -4.57 -7.79
CA GLN A 381 -11.68 -5.48 -7.13
C GLN A 381 -12.05 -5.91 -5.69
N ASN A 382 -12.92 -5.18 -4.98
CA ASN A 382 -13.34 -5.59 -3.63
C ASN A 382 -14.24 -6.85 -3.64
N TYR A 383 -14.81 -7.18 -4.79
CA TYR A 383 -15.67 -8.35 -4.99
C TYR A 383 -15.09 -9.32 -6.03
N TYR A 384 -13.99 -8.95 -6.70
CA TYR A 384 -13.32 -9.75 -7.71
C TYR A 384 -11.85 -9.90 -7.34
N ASN A 385 -11.47 -11.10 -6.87
CA ASN A 385 -10.12 -11.47 -6.41
C ASN A 385 -9.46 -10.42 -5.48
N PRO A 386 -10.08 -10.11 -4.33
CA PRO A 386 -9.64 -9.02 -3.45
C PRO A 386 -8.24 -9.22 -2.84
N LEU A 387 -7.75 -10.47 -2.77
CA LEU A 387 -6.41 -10.79 -2.27
C LEU A 387 -5.30 -10.49 -3.28
N GLU A 388 -5.60 -10.53 -4.57
CA GLU A 388 -4.65 -10.35 -5.67
C GLU A 388 -4.81 -8.96 -6.33
N GLY A 389 -5.30 -7.98 -5.57
CA GLY A 389 -5.51 -6.62 -6.07
C GLY A 389 -4.23 -5.95 -6.55
N CYS A 390 -4.32 -5.16 -7.63
CA CYS A 390 -3.15 -4.54 -8.28
C CYS A 390 -2.35 -3.59 -7.36
N ILE A 391 -3.01 -2.69 -6.62
CA ILE A 391 -2.37 -1.74 -5.68
C ILE A 391 -3.08 -1.88 -4.35
N GLN A 392 -2.36 -2.27 -3.28
CA GLN A 392 -2.97 -2.61 -2.00
C GLN A 392 -3.97 -1.54 -1.50
N PRO A 393 -3.63 -0.24 -1.35
CA PRO A 393 -4.57 0.74 -0.81
C PRO A 393 -5.78 1.04 -1.71
N SER A 394 -5.79 0.57 -2.97
CA SER A 394 -6.86 0.90 -3.91
C SER A 394 -8.21 0.27 -3.56
N TRP A 395 -8.27 -0.74 -2.66
CA TRP A 395 -9.54 -1.31 -2.18
C TRP A 395 -10.45 -0.26 -1.53
N TYR A 396 -9.86 0.73 -0.83
CA TYR A 396 -10.61 1.82 -0.22
C TYR A 396 -11.28 2.70 -1.29
N LEU A 397 -10.57 2.99 -2.38
CA LEU A 397 -11.10 3.80 -3.49
C LEU A 397 -12.29 3.11 -4.14
N SER A 398 -12.21 1.79 -4.30
CA SER A 398 -13.31 0.98 -4.82
C SER A 398 -14.53 0.99 -3.89
N ALA A 399 -14.32 0.78 -2.59
CA ALA A 399 -15.41 0.85 -1.62
C ALA A 399 -16.06 2.25 -1.58
N ASP A 400 -15.26 3.31 -1.61
CA ASP A 400 -15.75 4.68 -1.64
C ASP A 400 -16.54 4.98 -2.94
N PHE A 401 -16.09 4.49 -4.09
CA PHE A 401 -16.84 4.62 -5.35
C PHE A 401 -18.19 3.89 -5.30
N HIS A 402 -18.23 2.67 -4.76
CA HIS A 402 -19.46 1.93 -4.55
C HIS A 402 -20.46 2.68 -3.65
N LEU A 403 -19.99 3.31 -2.57
CA LEU A 403 -20.85 4.12 -1.69
C LEU A 403 -21.37 5.38 -2.38
N VAL A 404 -20.58 5.96 -3.29
CA VAL A 404 -21.04 7.07 -4.14
C VAL A 404 -22.15 6.62 -5.10
N LEU A 405 -22.05 5.42 -5.69
CA LEU A 405 -23.11 4.86 -6.56
C LEU A 405 -24.44 4.68 -5.84
N ILE A 406 -24.40 4.31 -4.55
CA ILE A 406 -25.62 4.09 -3.75
C ILE A 406 -26.15 5.42 -3.17
N SER A 407 -25.35 6.49 -3.18
CA SER A 407 -25.68 7.75 -2.50
C SER A 407 -26.99 8.41 -2.94
N PRO A 408 -27.40 8.42 -4.22
CA PRO A 408 -28.69 8.99 -4.61
C PRO A 408 -29.89 8.24 -4.02
N LEU A 409 -29.79 6.91 -3.90
CA LEU A 409 -30.84 6.05 -3.34
C LEU A 409 -31.06 6.32 -1.84
N VAL A 410 -30.02 6.75 -1.14
CA VAL A 410 -30.10 7.10 0.29
C VAL A 410 -30.50 8.57 0.47
N MET A 411 -29.86 9.48 -0.25
CA MET A 411 -29.96 10.91 0.02
C MET A 411 -31.20 11.56 -0.62
N TYR A 412 -31.66 11.13 -1.79
CA TYR A 412 -32.84 11.72 -2.42
C TYR A 412 -34.12 11.46 -1.58
N PRO A 413 -34.39 10.25 -1.09
CA PRO A 413 -35.49 10.03 -0.16
C PRO A 413 -35.27 10.74 1.19
N ALA A 414 -34.05 10.80 1.71
CA ALA A 414 -33.75 11.51 2.95
C ALA A 414 -34.03 13.03 2.84
N TYR A 415 -33.84 13.62 1.66
CA TYR A 415 -34.23 15.01 1.39
C TYR A 415 -35.75 15.20 1.46
N LYS A 416 -36.52 14.26 0.90
CA LYS A 416 -37.99 14.34 0.81
C LYS A 416 -38.72 13.95 2.11
N TYR A 417 -38.29 12.86 2.75
CA TYR A 417 -38.94 12.24 3.91
C TYR A 417 -38.22 12.52 5.24
N GLY A 418 -37.09 13.23 5.19
CA GLY A 418 -36.30 13.60 6.36
C GLY A 418 -35.32 12.51 6.82
N TRP A 419 -34.57 12.83 7.87
CA TRP A 419 -33.44 12.02 8.36
C TRP A 419 -33.81 10.60 8.81
N LYS A 420 -35.07 10.37 9.20
CA LYS A 420 -35.55 9.05 9.64
C LYS A 420 -35.38 7.97 8.56
N PHE A 421 -35.48 8.33 7.28
CA PHE A 421 -35.30 7.40 6.17
C PHE A 421 -33.88 6.83 6.10
N MET A 422 -32.87 7.57 6.57
CA MET A 422 -31.49 7.12 6.56
C MET A 422 -31.23 5.91 7.47
N TRP A 423 -32.09 5.67 8.47
CA TRP A 423 -31.97 4.54 9.42
C TRP A 423 -32.50 3.21 8.90
N ILE A 424 -33.21 3.20 7.76
CA ILE A 424 -33.70 1.95 7.15
C ILE A 424 -32.52 1.13 6.58
N PHE A 425 -31.49 1.80 6.07
CA PHE A 425 -30.29 1.18 5.50
C PHE A 425 -29.35 0.47 6.50
N PRO A 426 -29.00 1.04 7.68
CA PRO A 426 -28.12 0.39 8.64
C PRO A 426 -28.75 -0.83 9.31
N CYS A 427 -30.08 -0.88 9.49
CA CYS A 427 -30.78 -2.07 9.99
C CYS A 427 -30.61 -3.28 9.06
N TYR A 428 -30.47 -3.06 7.75
CA TYR A 428 -30.23 -4.12 6.77
C TYR A 428 -28.77 -4.63 6.79
N ILE A 429 -27.81 -3.74 7.08
CA ILE A 429 -26.37 -4.09 7.12
C ILE A 429 -26.00 -4.82 8.42
N ILE A 430 -26.58 -4.44 9.56
CA ILE A 430 -26.38 -5.15 10.84
C ILE A 430 -26.89 -6.60 10.74
N GLY A 431 -27.94 -6.85 9.94
CA GLY A 431 -28.52 -8.19 9.74
C GLY A 431 -27.69 -9.14 8.87
N ILE A 432 -26.71 -8.65 8.08
CA ILE A 432 -25.86 -9.49 7.20
C ILE A 432 -24.56 -9.90 7.90
N VAL A 433 -24.10 -9.11 8.88
CA VAL A 433 -22.76 -9.25 9.49
C VAL A 433 -22.73 -10.27 10.66
N ALA A 434 -23.87 -10.85 11.04
CA ALA A 434 -23.95 -11.86 12.09
C ALA A 434 -24.43 -13.21 11.53
N PRO A 435 -23.75 -14.35 11.74
CA PRO A 435 -22.33 -14.64 12.00
C PRO A 435 -21.74 -15.56 10.90
N SER A 436 -20.48 -15.39 10.49
CA SER A 436 -19.77 -16.43 9.72
C SER A 436 -18.46 -16.80 10.39
N ASP A 437 -18.20 -18.09 10.43
CA ASP A 437 -17.22 -18.77 11.28
C ASP A 437 -15.81 -18.16 11.27
N ALA A 438 -15.17 -18.20 12.44
CA ALA A 438 -13.80 -17.76 12.66
C ALA A 438 -12.80 -18.72 11.99
N GLY A 439 -12.62 -18.60 10.67
CA GLY A 439 -11.54 -19.22 9.89
C GLY A 439 -10.82 -18.20 9.00
N LEU A 440 -9.79 -18.60 8.23
CA LEU A 440 -9.05 -17.70 7.31
C LEU A 440 -9.96 -16.95 6.31
N GLN A 441 -11.10 -17.56 5.94
CA GLN A 441 -12.17 -16.97 5.14
C GLN A 441 -12.73 -15.66 5.77
N SER A 442 -12.73 -15.56 7.10
CA SER A 442 -13.21 -14.38 7.84
C SER A 442 -12.37 -13.13 7.56
N ALA A 443 -11.06 -13.22 7.32
CA ALA A 443 -10.24 -12.03 7.04
C ALA A 443 -10.59 -11.37 5.69
N ILE A 444 -10.96 -12.18 4.68
CA ILE A 444 -11.42 -11.71 3.37
C ILE A 444 -12.82 -11.09 3.52
N ASP A 445 -13.70 -11.77 4.24
CA ASP A 445 -15.10 -11.37 4.41
C ASP A 445 -15.25 -10.09 5.29
N PHE A 446 -14.31 -9.83 6.21
CA PHE A 446 -14.39 -8.71 7.17
C PHE A 446 -13.48 -7.49 6.86
N TYR A 447 -12.69 -7.51 5.78
CA TYR A 447 -11.78 -6.40 5.45
C TYR A 447 -12.14 -5.62 4.18
N PHE A 448 -12.31 -6.30 3.06
CA PHE A 448 -12.45 -5.72 1.72
C PHE A 448 -13.88 -5.32 1.30
N PRO A 449 -14.94 -6.07 1.68
CA PRO A 449 -16.27 -5.78 1.18
C PRO A 449 -16.74 -4.37 1.54
N THR A 450 -17.51 -3.74 0.65
CA THR A 450 -17.97 -2.36 0.88
C THR A 450 -19.03 -2.29 1.97
N HIS A 451 -19.90 -3.29 2.08
CA HIS A 451 -21.07 -3.25 2.95
C HIS A 451 -20.71 -3.14 4.45
N ILE A 452 -19.58 -3.71 4.87
CA ILE A 452 -19.09 -3.57 6.25
C ILE A 452 -18.60 -2.14 6.60
N ARG A 453 -18.37 -1.28 5.61
CA ARG A 453 -17.93 0.13 5.76
C ARG A 453 -19.09 1.13 5.64
N CYS A 454 -20.30 0.66 5.33
CA CYS A 454 -21.48 1.50 5.17
C CYS A 454 -21.85 2.30 6.44
N GLY A 455 -21.63 1.72 7.62
CA GLY A 455 -21.97 2.35 8.91
C GLY A 455 -21.27 3.69 9.14
N PRO A 456 -19.93 3.75 9.19
CA PRO A 456 -19.18 5.00 9.29
C PRO A 456 -19.50 6.01 8.18
N TRP A 457 -19.66 5.53 6.95
CA TRP A 457 -20.06 6.40 5.83
C TRP A 457 -21.41 7.07 6.08
N LEU A 458 -22.41 6.31 6.53
CA LEU A 458 -23.73 6.83 6.84
C LEU A 458 -23.72 7.84 7.98
N MET A 459 -22.87 7.65 9.01
CA MET A 459 -22.67 8.65 10.06
C MET A 459 -22.17 9.98 9.48
N GLY A 460 -21.24 9.91 8.52
CA GLY A 460 -20.83 11.05 7.70
C GLY A 460 -22.01 11.68 6.96
N VAL A 461 -22.83 10.88 6.26
CA VAL A 461 -24.02 11.37 5.54
C VAL A 461 -25.00 12.10 6.46
N MET A 462 -25.27 11.54 7.64
CA MET A 462 -26.12 12.17 8.65
C MET A 462 -25.54 13.50 9.13
N LEU A 463 -24.23 13.56 9.39
CA LEU A 463 -23.57 14.81 9.75
C LEU A 463 -23.71 15.86 8.64
N GLY A 464 -23.50 15.46 7.38
CA GLY A 464 -23.66 16.34 6.21
C GLY A 464 -25.09 16.85 6.04
N TYR A 465 -26.10 16.00 6.26
CA TYR A 465 -27.52 16.40 6.32
C TYR A 465 -27.78 17.43 7.44
N THR A 466 -27.17 17.21 8.60
CA THR A 466 -27.29 18.12 9.75
C THR A 466 -26.73 19.50 9.42
N PHE A 467 -25.53 19.57 8.83
CA PHE A 467 -24.94 20.83 8.38
C PHE A 467 -25.75 21.50 7.27
N PHE A 468 -26.32 20.73 6.36
CA PHE A 468 -27.24 21.25 5.34
C PHE A 468 -28.46 21.92 5.98
N LYS A 469 -29.16 21.25 6.90
CA LYS A 469 -30.35 21.81 7.58
C LYS A 469 -30.03 23.00 8.47
N LEU A 470 -28.86 23.02 9.09
CA LEU A 470 -28.43 24.17 9.88
C LEU A 470 -28.18 25.41 9.02
N ASN A 471 -27.76 25.24 7.76
CA ASN A 471 -27.48 26.35 6.84
C ASN A 471 -26.62 27.47 7.47
N GLY A 472 -25.62 27.09 8.27
CA GLY A 472 -24.73 28.02 8.99
C GLY A 472 -25.28 28.58 10.31
N ARG A 473 -26.46 28.16 10.76
CA ARG A 473 -26.95 28.42 12.12
C ARG A 473 -26.12 27.63 13.13
N LYS A 474 -25.73 28.27 14.22
CA LYS A 474 -25.03 27.62 15.33
C LYS A 474 -26.04 26.95 16.26
N ILE A 475 -25.79 25.70 16.61
CA ILE A 475 -26.50 25.03 17.70
C ILE A 475 -25.87 25.45 19.02
N ILE A 476 -26.67 25.86 19.98
CA ILE A 476 -26.23 26.12 21.36
C ILE A 476 -26.21 24.77 22.08
N VAL A 477 -25.01 24.27 22.40
CA VAL A 477 -24.84 23.04 23.18
C VAL A 477 -24.48 23.45 24.61
N PRO A 478 -25.30 23.08 25.62
CA PRO A 478 -24.97 23.29 27.02
C PRO A 478 -23.59 22.73 27.38
N LYS A 479 -22.84 23.44 28.23
CA LYS A 479 -21.47 23.05 28.61
C LYS A 479 -21.38 21.62 29.15
N HIS A 480 -22.35 21.20 29.98
CA HIS A 480 -22.39 19.85 30.55
C HIS A 480 -22.54 18.77 29.48
N LEU A 481 -23.40 18.97 28.47
CA LEU A 481 -23.55 18.04 27.35
C LEU A 481 -22.29 18.00 26.48
N ASN A 482 -21.67 19.16 26.21
CA ASN A 482 -20.41 19.19 25.46
C ASN A 482 -19.30 18.40 26.19
N ILE A 483 -19.16 18.57 27.51
CA ILE A 483 -18.21 17.81 28.32
C ILE A 483 -18.53 16.31 28.27
N LEU A 484 -19.79 15.94 28.44
CA LEU A 484 -20.25 14.56 28.37
C LEU A 484 -19.90 13.90 27.03
N PHE A 485 -20.17 14.58 25.90
CA PHE A 485 -19.85 14.05 24.58
C PHE A 485 -18.34 13.94 24.33
N TRP A 486 -17.53 14.86 24.85
CA TRP A 486 -16.07 14.73 24.79
C TRP A 486 -15.55 13.55 25.62
N ILE A 487 -16.09 13.33 26.82
CA ILE A 487 -15.77 12.15 27.65
C ILE A 487 -16.15 10.87 26.90
N LEU A 488 -17.38 10.78 26.39
CA LEU A 488 -17.84 9.64 25.59
C LEU A 488 -16.94 9.40 24.38
N THR A 489 -16.56 10.45 23.66
CA THR A 489 -15.70 10.38 22.48
C THR A 489 -14.31 9.85 22.84
N LEU A 490 -13.69 10.41 23.88
CA LEU A 490 -12.36 9.98 24.34
C LEU A 490 -12.38 8.53 24.83
N THR A 491 -13.37 8.17 25.65
CA THR A 491 -13.54 6.79 26.13
C THR A 491 -13.77 5.83 24.97
N THR A 492 -14.56 6.22 23.96
CA THR A 492 -14.81 5.39 22.77
C THR A 492 -13.55 5.20 21.94
N LEU A 493 -12.80 6.27 21.67
CA LEU A 493 -11.54 6.18 20.90
C LEU A 493 -10.52 5.34 21.64
N ILE A 494 -10.32 5.57 22.93
CA ILE A 494 -9.41 4.76 23.76
C ILE A 494 -9.86 3.31 23.76
N GLY A 495 -11.15 3.05 24.00
CA GLY A 495 -11.73 1.70 24.01
C GLY A 495 -11.57 0.94 22.70
N VAL A 496 -11.70 1.62 21.55
CA VAL A 496 -11.42 1.01 20.23
C VAL A 496 -9.92 0.76 20.04
N LEU A 497 -9.07 1.71 20.43
CA LEU A 497 -7.61 1.58 20.26
C LEU A 497 -7.00 0.46 21.12
N ILE A 498 -7.47 0.30 22.36
CA ILE A 498 -6.96 -0.72 23.29
C ILE A 498 -7.78 -2.00 23.26
N GLY A 499 -9.00 -1.99 22.72
CA GLY A 499 -9.92 -3.13 22.77
C GLY A 499 -9.41 -4.36 22.00
N MET A 500 -8.48 -4.17 21.06
CA MET A 500 -7.77 -5.26 20.40
C MET A 500 -6.80 -6.01 21.33
N TRP A 501 -6.33 -5.39 22.42
CA TRP A 501 -5.34 -5.97 23.32
C TRP A 501 -5.77 -7.30 23.95
N PRO A 502 -6.94 -7.43 24.59
CA PRO A 502 -7.40 -8.73 25.08
C PRO A 502 -7.73 -9.71 23.95
N LEU A 503 -8.13 -9.22 22.77
CA LEU A 503 -8.59 -10.05 21.65
C LEU A 503 -7.44 -10.71 20.87
N GLN A 504 -6.24 -10.13 20.91
CA GLN A 504 -5.05 -10.68 20.26
C GLN A 504 -4.25 -11.63 21.17
N ASN A 505 -4.66 -11.78 22.44
CA ASN A 505 -4.03 -12.67 23.41
C ASN A 505 -4.68 -14.05 23.38
N TYR A 506 -4.10 -14.99 22.62
CA TYR A 506 -4.64 -16.36 22.48
C TYR A 506 -4.77 -17.11 23.81
N GLU A 507 -3.85 -16.93 24.74
CA GLU A 507 -3.88 -17.61 26.06
C GLU A 507 -5.03 -17.14 26.96
N ASN A 508 -5.43 -15.87 26.85
CA ASN A 508 -6.45 -15.24 27.68
C ASN A 508 -7.55 -14.59 26.82
N SER A 509 -7.89 -15.24 25.70
CA SER A 509 -8.86 -14.68 24.76
C SER A 509 -10.23 -14.63 25.42
N PRO A 510 -10.91 -13.47 25.37
CA PRO A 510 -12.24 -13.35 25.95
C PRO A 510 -13.25 -14.21 25.17
N PRO A 511 -14.46 -14.45 25.73
CA PRO A 511 -15.48 -15.26 25.07
C PRO A 511 -15.77 -14.81 23.64
N GLN A 512 -16.13 -15.73 22.74
CA GLN A 512 -16.44 -15.43 21.33
C GLN A 512 -17.49 -14.32 21.15
N VAL A 513 -18.42 -14.18 22.10
CA VAL A 513 -19.40 -13.07 22.13
C VAL A 513 -18.70 -11.71 22.22
N VAL A 514 -17.63 -11.59 23.01
CA VAL A 514 -16.85 -10.35 23.12
C VAL A 514 -16.13 -10.04 21.82
N HIS A 515 -15.55 -11.05 21.16
CA HIS A 515 -14.98 -10.90 19.81
C HIS A 515 -16.04 -10.40 18.83
N ALA A 516 -17.18 -11.08 18.74
CA ALA A 516 -18.26 -10.72 17.83
C ALA A 516 -18.77 -9.29 18.08
N LEU A 517 -19.00 -8.91 19.34
CA LEU A 517 -19.43 -7.56 19.71
C LEU A 517 -18.38 -6.51 19.33
N PHE A 518 -17.11 -6.75 19.63
CA PHE A 518 -16.06 -5.79 19.32
C PHE A 518 -15.90 -5.60 17.80
N PHE A 519 -15.76 -6.69 17.03
CA PHE A 519 -15.60 -6.61 15.59
C PHE A 519 -16.82 -6.00 14.88
N SER A 520 -18.02 -6.22 15.41
CA SER A 520 -19.27 -5.63 14.87
C SER A 520 -19.43 -4.15 15.19
N LEU A 521 -19.00 -3.70 16.37
CA LEU A 521 -19.26 -2.34 16.87
C LEU A 521 -18.11 -1.37 16.63
N GLN A 522 -16.84 -1.83 16.61
CA GLN A 522 -15.66 -0.96 16.59
C GLN A 522 -15.68 0.11 15.49
N ARG A 523 -16.13 -0.25 14.28
CA ARG A 523 -16.18 0.64 13.10
C ARG A 523 -17.19 1.75 13.33
N ASN A 524 -18.38 1.39 13.79
CA ASN A 524 -19.47 2.33 14.07
C ASN A 524 -19.11 3.23 15.25
N SER A 525 -18.52 2.68 16.32
CA SER A 525 -18.04 3.43 17.47
C SER A 525 -16.97 4.46 17.07
N TRP A 526 -16.00 4.07 16.23
CA TRP A 526 -15.02 4.99 15.66
C TRP A 526 -15.68 6.08 14.83
N GLY A 527 -16.57 5.70 13.90
CA GLY A 527 -17.29 6.64 13.05
C GLY A 527 -18.10 7.69 13.83
N LEU A 528 -18.72 7.28 14.94
CA LEU A 528 -19.50 8.16 15.81
C LEU A 528 -18.60 9.17 16.54
N ALA A 529 -17.47 8.70 17.07
CA ALA A 529 -16.47 9.55 17.70
C ALA A 529 -15.91 10.61 16.73
N ILE A 530 -15.55 10.20 15.50
CA ILE A 530 -15.10 11.12 14.45
C ILE A 530 -16.21 12.12 14.07
N THR A 531 -17.45 11.66 13.98
CA THR A 531 -18.61 12.52 13.68
C THR A 531 -18.77 13.63 14.73
N TRP A 532 -18.65 13.30 16.01
CA TRP A 532 -18.68 14.30 17.08
C TRP A 532 -17.51 15.29 16.97
N ILE A 533 -16.28 14.82 16.72
CA ILE A 533 -15.12 15.69 16.57
C ILE A 533 -15.34 16.72 15.46
N ILE A 534 -15.83 16.30 14.29
CA ILE A 534 -16.11 17.20 13.16
C ILE A 534 -17.21 18.20 13.54
N PHE A 535 -18.31 17.73 14.15
CA PHE A 535 -19.41 18.57 14.60
C PHE A 535 -18.95 19.63 15.61
N ALA A 536 -18.19 19.22 16.62
CA ALA A 536 -17.68 20.10 17.66
C ALA A 536 -16.71 21.16 17.07
N CYS A 537 -15.84 20.78 16.14
CA CYS A 537 -14.96 21.73 15.47
C CYS A 537 -15.75 22.78 14.68
N GLU A 538 -16.70 22.36 13.84
CA GLU A 538 -17.49 23.26 12.99
C GLU A 538 -18.38 24.20 13.81
N MET A 539 -18.96 23.72 14.93
CA MET A 539 -19.83 24.51 15.79
C MET A 539 -19.07 25.40 16.79
N GLY A 540 -17.74 25.29 16.87
CA GLY A 540 -16.91 26.07 17.79
C GLY A 540 -16.77 25.48 19.20
N TYR A 541 -17.16 24.22 19.39
CA TYR A 541 -16.98 23.44 20.63
C TYR A 541 -15.73 22.56 20.62
N GLY A 542 -14.87 22.70 19.60
CA GLY A 542 -13.67 21.89 19.39
C GLY A 542 -12.56 22.09 20.42
N GLY A 543 -12.53 23.23 21.12
CA GLY A 543 -11.52 23.53 22.15
C GLY A 543 -10.08 23.36 21.65
N ILE A 544 -9.28 22.60 22.40
CA ILE A 544 -7.87 22.31 22.07
C ILE A 544 -7.76 21.42 20.83
N VAL A 545 -8.61 20.39 20.73
CA VAL A 545 -8.62 19.44 19.61
C VAL A 545 -8.90 20.16 18.29
N GLY A 546 -9.89 21.06 18.27
CA GLY A 546 -10.20 21.88 17.09
C GLY A 546 -9.04 22.78 16.69
N LYS A 547 -8.44 23.51 17.65
CA LYS A 547 -7.26 24.35 17.39
C LYS A 547 -6.09 23.55 16.80
N PHE A 548 -5.87 22.34 17.32
CA PHE A 548 -4.82 21.45 16.85
C PHE A 548 -5.08 20.92 15.44
N LEU A 549 -6.29 20.44 15.15
CA LEU A 549 -6.66 19.91 13.82
C LEU A 549 -6.73 21.00 12.73
N GLU A 550 -6.92 22.26 13.12
CA GLU A 550 -6.97 23.42 12.21
C GLU A 550 -5.59 24.06 11.94
N LEU A 551 -4.50 23.52 12.53
CA LEU A 551 -3.16 24.06 12.36
C LEU A 551 -2.77 24.15 10.87
N PRO A 552 -2.05 25.21 10.45
CA PRO A 552 -1.75 25.43 9.05
C PRO A 552 -0.87 24.33 8.43
N ILE A 553 -0.05 23.66 9.24
CA ILE A 553 0.85 22.56 8.81
C ILE A 553 0.09 21.37 8.20
N TRP A 554 -1.17 21.14 8.61
CA TRP A 554 -1.97 20.03 8.09
C TRP A 554 -2.56 20.29 6.71
N ARG A 555 -2.56 21.54 6.23
CA ARG A 555 -3.26 21.89 4.98
C ARG A 555 -2.59 21.31 3.74
N PRO A 556 -1.26 21.39 3.56
CA PRO A 556 -0.59 20.73 2.44
C PRO A 556 -0.78 19.21 2.47
N LEU A 557 -0.58 18.58 3.64
CA LEU A 557 -0.73 17.13 3.81
C LEU A 557 -2.17 16.65 3.55
N GLY A 558 -3.16 17.39 4.04
CA GLY A 558 -4.57 17.08 3.82
C GLY A 558 -5.06 17.34 2.38
N ARG A 559 -4.35 18.15 1.58
CA ARG A 559 -4.62 18.33 0.14
C ARG A 559 -4.11 17.17 -0.69
N MET A 560 -2.90 16.68 -0.39
CA MET A 560 -2.28 15.56 -1.11
C MET A 560 -2.68 14.18 -0.55
N SER A 561 -3.75 14.09 0.25
CA SER A 561 -4.09 12.87 0.98
C SER A 561 -4.35 11.65 0.08
N LEU A 562 -4.89 11.85 -1.13
CA LEU A 562 -5.11 10.78 -2.10
C LEU A 562 -3.76 10.27 -2.64
N SER A 563 -2.93 11.16 -3.15
CA SER A 563 -1.59 10.84 -3.65
C SER A 563 -0.72 10.17 -2.59
N PHE A 564 -0.77 10.66 -1.35
CA PHE A 564 -0.06 10.11 -0.20
C PHE A 564 -0.54 8.70 0.15
N TYR A 565 -1.86 8.50 0.19
CA TYR A 565 -2.45 7.20 0.48
C TYR A 565 -2.11 6.14 -0.57
N LEU A 566 -1.95 6.51 -1.84
CA LEU A 566 -1.62 5.53 -2.88
C LEU A 566 -0.14 5.15 -2.89
N VAL A 567 0.77 6.08 -2.59
CA VAL A 567 2.21 5.85 -2.76
C VAL A 567 2.89 5.20 -1.55
N HIS A 568 2.34 5.37 -0.34
CA HIS A 568 3.03 4.92 0.89
C HIS A 568 3.30 3.41 0.91
N THR A 569 2.34 2.57 0.51
CA THR A 569 2.54 1.12 0.48
C THR A 569 3.55 0.70 -0.58
N LEU A 570 3.55 1.37 -1.75
CA LEU A 570 4.52 1.09 -2.82
C LEU A 570 5.94 1.37 -2.34
N TYR A 571 6.15 2.51 -1.68
CA TYR A 571 7.44 2.84 -1.09
C TYR A 571 7.85 1.83 0.00
N ILE A 572 6.94 1.53 0.95
CA ILE A 572 7.22 0.58 2.03
C ILE A 572 7.61 -0.78 1.44
N THR A 573 6.87 -1.31 0.46
CA THR A 573 7.16 -2.58 -0.22
C THR A 573 8.55 -2.59 -0.85
N VAL A 574 8.94 -1.53 -1.59
CA VAL A 574 10.29 -1.43 -2.15
C VAL A 574 11.35 -1.41 -1.04
N HIS A 575 11.12 -0.65 0.03
CA HIS A 575 12.06 -0.56 1.14
C HIS A 575 12.30 -1.92 1.82
N VAL A 576 11.24 -2.67 2.14
CA VAL A 576 11.40 -4.00 2.76
C VAL A 576 11.94 -5.03 1.76
N GLY A 577 11.51 -4.98 0.49
CA GLY A 577 11.96 -5.87 -0.58
C GLY A 577 13.46 -5.78 -0.85
N ARG A 578 14.05 -4.60 -0.65
CA ARG A 578 15.49 -4.34 -0.79
C ARG A 578 16.34 -4.78 0.41
N GLY A 579 15.72 -5.26 1.49
CA GLY A 579 16.43 -5.71 2.69
C GLY A 579 17.46 -6.79 2.36
N ARG A 580 18.73 -6.52 2.66
CA ARG A 580 19.86 -7.46 2.42
C ARG A 580 20.13 -8.37 3.61
N VAL A 581 19.70 -7.97 4.79
CA VAL A 581 19.89 -8.70 6.04
C VAL A 581 18.57 -8.70 6.83
N PRO A 582 18.31 -9.74 7.64
CA PRO A 582 17.19 -9.73 8.57
C PRO A 582 17.34 -8.58 9.57
N HIS A 583 16.23 -7.92 9.89
CA HIS A 583 16.21 -6.88 10.92
C HIS A 583 15.90 -7.47 12.29
N PHE A 584 16.34 -6.81 13.35
CA PHE A 584 15.81 -7.08 14.67
C PHE A 584 14.46 -6.35 14.80
N PHE A 585 13.41 -7.07 15.22
CA PHE A 585 12.09 -6.49 15.41
C PHE A 585 12.04 -5.80 16.76
N ASP A 586 12.16 -4.48 16.76
CA ASP A 586 12.00 -3.64 17.94
C ASP A 586 11.24 -2.34 17.60
N ASP A 587 10.47 -1.85 18.58
CA ASP A 587 9.59 -0.70 18.38
C ASP A 587 10.36 0.59 18.06
N ALA A 588 11.56 0.77 18.62
CA ALA A 588 12.33 2.00 18.45
C ALA A 588 12.90 2.12 17.03
N THR A 589 13.49 1.05 16.50
CA THR A 589 13.95 0.96 15.12
C THR A 589 12.79 1.12 14.15
N LEU A 590 11.65 0.49 14.42
CA LEU A 590 10.47 0.61 13.56
C LEU A 590 9.88 2.02 13.55
N LEU A 591 9.87 2.71 14.70
CA LEU A 591 9.46 4.11 14.77
C LEU A 591 10.44 5.03 14.02
N HIS A 592 11.73 4.74 14.07
CA HIS A 592 12.74 5.47 13.29
C HIS A 592 12.52 5.30 11.77
N ILE A 593 12.33 4.06 11.29
CA ILE A 593 12.05 3.77 9.88
C ILE A 593 10.73 4.42 9.46
N TYR A 594 9.70 4.32 10.29
CA TYR A 594 8.39 4.94 10.06
C TYR A 594 8.47 6.46 9.88
N ALA A 595 9.31 7.16 10.66
CA ALA A 595 9.53 8.59 10.46
C ALA A 595 10.13 8.89 9.06
N GLY A 596 11.05 8.05 8.59
CA GLY A 596 11.58 8.08 7.22
C GLY A 596 10.49 7.85 6.17
N ASP A 597 9.57 6.91 6.41
CA ASP A 597 8.45 6.63 5.50
C ASP A 597 7.55 7.82 5.29
N ILE A 598 7.23 8.55 6.37
CA ILE A 598 6.41 9.76 6.28
C ILE A 598 7.08 10.79 5.37
N ILE A 599 8.38 11.01 5.56
CA ILE A 599 9.14 12.02 4.79
C ILE A 599 9.16 11.64 3.31
N VAL A 600 9.58 10.41 2.99
CA VAL A 600 9.70 9.98 1.58
C VAL A 600 8.32 9.91 0.91
N SER A 601 7.30 9.39 1.61
CA SER A 601 5.93 9.35 1.08
C SER A 601 5.37 10.75 0.86
N THR A 602 5.69 11.73 1.71
CA THR A 602 5.30 13.14 1.50
C THR A 602 5.93 13.73 0.23
N ILE A 603 7.20 13.43 -0.03
CA ILE A 603 7.90 13.88 -1.24
C ILE A 603 7.25 13.27 -2.49
N LEU A 604 7.07 11.95 -2.49
CA LEU A 604 6.45 11.24 -3.62
C LEU A 604 5.00 11.69 -3.85
N ALA A 605 4.23 11.88 -2.78
CA ALA A 605 2.87 12.38 -2.85
C ALA A 605 2.80 13.80 -3.41
N SER A 606 3.76 14.67 -3.06
CA SER A 606 3.84 16.02 -3.59
C SER A 606 4.07 16.01 -5.10
N ILE A 607 4.95 15.12 -5.59
CA ILE A 607 5.18 14.93 -7.04
C ILE A 607 3.87 14.52 -7.71
N LEU A 608 3.23 13.45 -7.25
CA LEU A 608 1.97 12.93 -7.83
C LEU A 608 0.83 13.97 -7.79
N TYR A 609 0.74 14.74 -6.71
CA TYR A 609 -0.28 15.79 -6.58
C TYR A 609 -0.09 16.88 -7.64
N LEU A 610 1.16 17.33 -7.82
CA LEU A 610 1.49 18.42 -8.74
C LEU A 610 1.37 18.00 -10.21
N THR A 611 1.62 16.73 -10.53
CA THR A 611 1.63 16.24 -11.92
C THR A 611 0.30 15.65 -12.38
N PHE A 612 -0.48 15.02 -11.49
CA PHE A 612 -1.72 14.33 -11.86
C PHE A 612 -2.95 14.78 -11.07
N GLU A 613 -2.89 14.86 -9.74
CA GLU A 613 -4.10 15.10 -8.94
C GLU A 613 -4.70 16.50 -9.21
N GLU A 614 -3.89 17.56 -9.08
CA GLU A 614 -4.36 18.93 -9.21
C GLU A 614 -4.60 19.37 -10.67
N PRO A 615 -3.71 19.09 -11.64
CA PRO A 615 -3.94 19.50 -13.03
C PRO A 615 -5.24 18.97 -13.62
N PHE A 616 -5.56 17.70 -13.38
CA PHE A 616 -6.78 17.09 -13.92
C PHE A 616 -8.04 17.68 -13.28
N LEU A 617 -7.99 18.06 -12.01
CA LEU A 617 -9.08 18.82 -11.37
C LEU A 617 -9.27 20.21 -11.99
N ILE A 618 -8.18 20.89 -12.37
CA ILE A 618 -8.28 22.19 -13.05
C ILE A 618 -8.91 22.03 -14.45
N VAL A 619 -8.44 21.03 -15.22
CA VAL A 619 -8.96 20.73 -16.56
C VAL A 619 -10.44 20.38 -16.49
N GLU A 620 -10.84 19.52 -15.56
CA GLU A 620 -12.24 19.14 -15.34
C GLU A 620 -13.12 20.36 -15.04
N ASN A 621 -12.71 21.19 -14.07
CA ASN A 621 -13.45 22.39 -13.70
C ASN A 621 -13.59 23.36 -14.89
N TYR A 622 -12.55 23.50 -15.70
CA TYR A 622 -12.58 24.30 -16.91
C TYR A 622 -13.61 23.77 -17.93
N ILE A 623 -13.64 22.45 -18.17
CA ILE A 623 -14.60 21.81 -19.08
C ILE A 623 -16.03 22.05 -18.61
N TYR A 624 -16.33 21.81 -17.33
CA TYR A 624 -17.69 22.02 -16.81
C TYR A 624 -18.13 23.48 -16.87
N LYS A 625 -17.27 24.44 -16.52
CA LYS A 625 -17.58 25.88 -16.66
C LYS A 625 -17.97 26.21 -18.11
N ARG A 626 -17.25 25.66 -19.10
CA ARG A 626 -17.50 25.93 -20.52
C ARG A 626 -18.79 25.28 -21.03
N ILE A 627 -19.12 24.07 -20.57
CA ILE A 627 -20.40 23.41 -20.86
C ILE A 627 -21.57 24.22 -20.28
N GLU A 628 -21.44 24.70 -19.04
CA GLU A 628 -22.46 25.53 -18.41
C GLU A 628 -22.66 26.85 -19.18
N GLN A 629 -21.59 27.55 -19.55
CA GLN A 629 -21.67 28.77 -20.37
C GLN A 629 -22.34 28.54 -21.74
N ARG A 630 -22.04 27.42 -22.41
CA ARG A 630 -22.69 27.06 -23.67
C ARG A 630 -24.18 26.81 -23.50
N SER A 631 -24.60 26.09 -22.45
CA SER A 631 -26.01 25.82 -22.21
C SER A 631 -26.81 27.09 -21.90
N VAL A 632 -26.23 28.06 -21.17
CA VAL A 632 -26.83 29.38 -20.95
C VAL A 632 -26.99 30.15 -22.26
N LYS A 633 -25.95 30.17 -23.11
CA LYS A 633 -26.01 30.85 -24.41
C LYS A 633 -27.05 30.24 -25.34
N THR A 634 -27.19 28.91 -25.38
CA THR A 634 -28.23 28.23 -26.16
C THR A 634 -29.64 28.53 -25.65
N LYS A 635 -29.83 28.71 -24.33
CA LYS A 635 -31.13 29.12 -23.78
C LYS A 635 -31.48 30.56 -24.14
N SER A 636 -30.53 31.49 -24.00
CA SER A 636 -30.69 32.89 -24.42
C SER A 636 -31.11 33.01 -25.88
N ASN A 637 -30.41 32.29 -26.78
CA ASN A 637 -30.71 32.30 -28.21
C ASN A 637 -32.06 31.64 -28.58
N LYS A 638 -32.67 30.85 -27.68
CA LYS A 638 -34.01 30.26 -27.86
C LYS A 638 -35.12 31.10 -27.26
N GLU A 639 -34.80 32.05 -26.38
CA GLU A 639 -35.75 33.03 -25.84
C GLU A 639 -35.83 34.29 -26.71
N GLU A 640 -34.79 34.54 -27.51
CA GLU A 640 -34.72 35.65 -28.49
C GLU A 640 -35.24 35.28 -29.89
N ALA A 641 -35.55 34.00 -30.15
CA ALA A 641 -36.11 33.48 -31.41
C ALA A 641 -37.51 32.92 -31.16
#